data_AF-A0AAD9KPG8-F1
#
_entry.id   AF-A0AAD9KPG8-F1
#
_cell.length_a   1.000
_cell.length_b   1.000
_cell.length_c   1.000
_cell.angle_alpha   90.00
_cell.angle_beta   90.00
_cell.angle_gamma   90.00
#
_symmetry.space_group_name_H-M   'P 1'
#
loop_
_entity.id
_entity.type
_entity.pdbx_description
1 polymer ?
#
loop_
_entity_poly.entity_id
_entity_poly.type
_entity_poly.pdbx_seq_one_letter_code
_entity_poly.pdbx_strand_id
1 'polypeptide(L)'
;MALAYKYLVEQQLIVSRSIAALAYKYLVEQQLIVSRSIAALAYKYLVEQQLIVSRSIAALAYKYLVEQRLIVSRSIAALAYKYLVEQRLIVSRSIAALAYKYLVEQQLIVSGSIAALTYKYLVGQQLIVSRSVAALTYKYLVEQQLIVSGSVAALTYKYLVEQQLIVSGSVAALAYKYLVGQQLIVSRSIAALTYKYLVEQQLIVSRSIAALAYKYLVEQQLIVSRSIAALAYKYLVEQQLIVSRSIAALTYKYLVEQQLIVSRSVAALTYKYLVEQQLIVSRSIAALAYKYLVEQQLIVSRSVAALTYKYLVEQQLIVSRSVAALTYKYLVEQQPIGRELFRQFCQTKPSLKKAIEFLDVVENYEVTLDEKRPHLAQEVYDRYLRCDSTDLVDQVNSNTVAECKESMSRNNAHRELFNKCAEIVKDYLSKEPLNDFIDSMYFKRYLQWKYLESQPVTKNTFRMYRVLGKGGFGEVCACQVRATGKMYACKKLEKKRIKKRKGEAMALNEKLILQKVNSRFVVSLAYAFETKEALCLVLTIMNGGDLKFHIHNMGNPGFDEERAIFYSAEITSGLRHLHLENIVYRDLKPENILLDDHGHVRISDLGLAVEIPPHETIRGRVGTVGYMAPEVIRNERYTWSPDWWGLGCILYEMIEGKAPFRARKEKVKREEVERRVKEDPEMYSNKFSEAAKQLCMQLLQKDPKNRLGCGAGGSTDVSAHNLYKKITWKRLEAGIVDPPFVPDPRAVYCKDVLDIEQFSTVKGVNLDASDDTFYSKFNTGSVSIPWQNEMIETECFAELNLFGPDGGPSPDLIEDQPPSPPHRGFFDRMFKRQRCRTRRLPGVIHEMSIDSTGMSGWTSGALWWCTK
;
A
#
# COMPACT_ATOMS: atom_id res chain seq x y z
N MET A 1 35.75 70.46 -16.19
CA MET A 1 34.90 71.65 -16.39
C MET A 1 33.64 71.41 -15.58
N ALA A 2 33.34 72.26 -14.59
CA ALA A 2 32.11 72.16 -13.80
C ALA A 2 31.11 73.15 -14.39
N LEU A 3 30.04 72.65 -15.00
CA LEU A 3 28.99 73.47 -15.60
C LEU A 3 27.72 73.26 -14.77
N ALA A 4 27.15 74.35 -14.28
CA ALA A 4 25.90 74.34 -13.50
C ALA A 4 24.90 75.26 -14.21
N TYR A 5 24.02 74.68 -15.04
CA TYR A 5 22.91 75.43 -15.65
C TYR A 5 21.57 74.96 -15.12
N LYS A 6 20.58 75.85 -15.21
CA LYS A 6 19.21 75.62 -14.72
C LYS A 6 18.38 74.78 -15.70
N TYR A 7 18.66 74.89 -17.01
CA TYR A 7 18.02 74.19 -18.13
C TYR A 7 19.02 74.04 -19.28
N LEU A 8 18.99 72.91 -20.00
CA LEU A 8 19.70 72.69 -21.25
C LEU A 8 18.81 71.79 -22.15
N VAL A 9 18.75 72.12 -23.44
CA VAL A 9 17.99 71.38 -24.46
C VAL A 9 18.88 71.27 -25.70
N GLU A 10 19.42 70.09 -25.95
CA GLU A 10 20.29 69.82 -27.11
C GLU A 10 19.89 68.49 -27.79
N GLN A 11 20.10 68.36 -29.10
CA GLN A 11 19.82 67.09 -29.78
C GLN A 11 20.90 66.04 -29.47
N GLN A 12 22.18 66.42 -29.49
CA GLN A 12 23.28 65.49 -29.24
C GLN A 12 24.46 66.19 -28.56
N LEU A 13 24.88 65.69 -27.40
CA LEU A 13 26.03 66.19 -26.66
C LEU A 13 27.14 65.13 -26.67
N ILE A 14 28.29 65.45 -27.27
CA ILE A 14 29.45 64.55 -27.35
C ILE A 14 30.59 65.09 -26.48
N VAL A 15 30.98 64.34 -25.46
CA VAL A 15 32.06 64.69 -24.55
C VAL A 15 33.27 63.77 -24.79
N SER A 16 34.31 64.34 -25.42
CA SER A 16 35.55 63.64 -25.79
C SER A 16 36.53 63.40 -24.62
N ARG A 17 36.20 63.86 -23.40
CA ARG A 17 37.02 63.72 -22.18
C ARG A 17 36.19 63.24 -20.98
N SER A 18 36.86 63.02 -19.86
CA SER A 18 36.18 62.62 -18.62
C SER A 18 35.37 63.78 -18.04
N ILE A 19 34.19 63.47 -17.50
CA ILE A 19 33.35 64.42 -16.76
C ILE A 19 33.64 64.24 -15.27
N ALA A 20 34.14 65.30 -14.62
CA ALA A 20 34.40 65.30 -13.18
C ALA A 20 33.10 65.41 -12.36
N ALA A 21 32.23 66.35 -12.72
CA ALA A 21 30.91 66.51 -12.14
C ALA A 21 30.00 67.25 -13.12
N LEU A 22 28.77 66.77 -13.31
CA LEU A 22 27.72 67.47 -14.05
C LEU A 22 26.43 67.47 -13.21
N ALA A 23 25.84 68.65 -13.01
CA ALA A 23 24.63 68.79 -12.21
C ALA A 23 23.65 69.76 -12.87
N TYR A 24 22.50 69.25 -13.33
CA TYR A 24 21.40 70.07 -13.84
C TYR A 24 20.09 69.77 -13.10
N LYS A 25 19.23 70.78 -13.01
CA LYS A 25 17.90 70.64 -12.41
C LYS A 25 16.90 70.00 -13.38
N TYR A 26 17.02 70.33 -14.67
CA TYR A 26 16.22 69.81 -15.78
C TYR A 26 17.09 69.70 -17.02
N LEU A 27 17.12 68.53 -17.65
CA LEU A 27 17.83 68.30 -18.91
C LEU A 27 16.95 67.47 -19.85
N VAL A 28 16.90 67.86 -21.13
CA VAL A 28 16.22 67.12 -22.20
C VAL A 28 17.20 67.01 -23.37
N GLU A 29 17.74 65.81 -23.59
CA GLU A 29 18.67 65.54 -24.70
C GLU A 29 18.24 64.28 -25.46
N GLN A 30 18.49 64.19 -26.78
CA GLN A 30 18.25 62.91 -27.47
C GLN A 30 19.41 61.94 -27.21
N GLN A 31 20.66 62.38 -27.27
CA GLN A 31 21.80 61.49 -27.08
C GLN A 31 23.02 62.15 -26.41
N LEU A 32 23.52 61.54 -25.34
CA LEU A 32 24.76 61.95 -24.66
C LEU A 32 25.83 60.86 -24.83
N ILE A 33 26.96 61.20 -25.45
CA ILE A 33 28.08 60.27 -25.68
C ILE A 33 29.31 60.73 -24.92
N VAL A 34 29.77 59.94 -23.95
CA VAL A 34 30.98 60.20 -23.16
C VAL A 34 32.06 59.17 -23.47
N SER A 35 33.13 59.63 -24.12
CA SER A 35 34.25 58.79 -24.59
C SER A 35 35.19 58.26 -23.49
N ARG A 36 35.18 58.84 -22.28
CA ARG A 36 35.99 58.38 -21.14
C ARG A 36 35.12 58.01 -19.94
N SER A 37 35.35 58.61 -18.78
CA SER A 37 34.68 58.24 -17.53
C SER A 37 33.86 59.41 -16.98
N ILE A 38 32.81 59.08 -16.25
CA ILE A 38 32.01 60.03 -15.46
C ILE A 38 32.31 59.76 -13.99
N ALA A 39 32.85 60.76 -13.27
CA ALA A 39 33.09 60.64 -11.85
C ALA A 39 31.81 60.87 -11.03
N ALA A 40 31.04 61.92 -11.33
CA ALA A 40 29.74 62.16 -10.72
C ALA A 40 28.76 62.82 -11.70
N LEU A 41 27.52 62.34 -11.75
CA LEU A 41 26.42 62.96 -12.48
C LEU A 41 25.19 63.00 -11.57
N ALA A 42 24.61 64.17 -11.36
CA ALA A 42 23.50 64.37 -10.43
C ALA A 42 22.40 65.24 -11.03
N TYR A 43 21.21 64.67 -11.27
CA TYR A 43 20.07 65.41 -11.82
C TYR A 43 18.79 65.25 -11.00
N LYS A 44 17.95 66.28 -11.05
CA LYS A 44 16.62 66.25 -10.42
C LYS A 44 15.55 65.68 -11.35
N TYR A 45 15.59 66.02 -12.63
CA TYR A 45 14.70 65.52 -13.69
C TYR A 45 15.47 65.41 -15.00
N LEU A 46 15.48 64.22 -15.62
CA LEU A 46 16.14 63.97 -16.90
C LEU A 46 15.22 63.16 -17.82
N VAL A 47 15.13 63.59 -19.08
CA VAL A 47 14.53 62.84 -20.19
C VAL A 47 15.60 62.72 -21.28
N GLU A 48 16.21 61.55 -21.40
CA GLU A 48 17.22 61.23 -22.41
C GLU A 48 16.76 60.03 -23.25
N GLN A 49 17.00 60.02 -24.57
CA GLN A 49 16.76 58.78 -25.34
C GLN A 49 17.92 57.81 -25.18
N GLN A 50 19.18 58.27 -25.17
CA GLN A 50 20.32 57.36 -25.08
C GLN A 50 21.59 57.98 -24.45
N LEU A 51 22.12 57.36 -23.39
CA LEU A 51 23.44 57.66 -22.81
C LEU A 51 24.45 56.54 -23.12
N ILE A 52 25.59 56.90 -23.74
CA ILE A 52 26.68 55.96 -24.05
C ILE A 52 27.95 56.38 -23.32
N VAL A 53 28.47 55.52 -22.43
CA VAL A 53 29.74 55.75 -21.70
C VAL A 53 30.77 54.68 -22.06
N SER A 54 31.89 55.12 -22.64
CA SER A 54 32.93 54.22 -23.19
C SER A 54 33.89 53.64 -22.14
N ARG A 55 34.02 54.21 -20.94
CA ARG A 55 34.77 53.59 -19.82
C ARG A 55 33.88 53.29 -18.63
N SER A 56 33.95 54.09 -17.56
CA SER A 56 33.32 53.75 -16.29
C SER A 56 32.56 54.92 -15.71
N ILE A 57 31.53 54.60 -14.92
CA ILE A 57 30.78 55.55 -14.10
C ILE A 57 31.13 55.27 -12.63
N ALA A 58 31.66 56.26 -11.92
CA ALA A 58 31.97 56.10 -10.50
C ALA A 58 30.70 56.30 -9.64
N ALA A 59 29.94 57.37 -9.87
CA ALA A 59 28.67 57.61 -9.21
C ALA A 59 27.64 58.30 -10.13
N LEU A 60 26.42 57.78 -10.16
CA LEU A 60 25.26 58.41 -10.80
C LEU A 60 24.10 58.46 -9.80
N ALA A 61 23.51 59.63 -9.59
CA ALA A 61 22.41 59.81 -8.65
C ALA A 61 21.27 60.64 -9.26
N TYR A 62 20.06 60.05 -9.36
CA TYR A 62 18.90 60.74 -9.91
C TYR A 62 17.68 60.68 -8.98
N LYS A 63 16.86 61.75 -9.05
CA LYS A 63 15.58 61.79 -8.36
C LYS A 63 14.42 61.28 -9.22
N TYR A 64 14.39 61.61 -10.51
CA TYR A 64 13.43 61.13 -11.52
C TYR A 64 14.12 61.03 -12.89
N LEU A 65 14.07 59.85 -13.51
CA LEU A 65 14.67 59.60 -14.82
C LEU A 65 13.70 58.79 -15.69
N VAL A 66 13.55 59.22 -16.95
CA VAL A 66 12.94 58.43 -18.04
C VAL A 66 14.00 58.33 -19.12
N GLU A 67 14.61 57.16 -19.27
CA GLU A 67 15.65 56.90 -20.27
C GLU A 67 15.26 55.70 -21.14
N GLN A 68 15.46 55.78 -22.46
CA GLN A 68 15.21 54.61 -23.32
C GLN A 68 16.38 53.63 -23.31
N ARG A 69 17.65 54.08 -23.26
CA ARG A 69 18.80 53.16 -23.32
C ARG A 69 20.12 53.70 -22.74
N LEU A 70 20.61 53.09 -21.66
CA LEU A 70 21.96 53.34 -21.12
C LEU A 70 22.95 52.21 -21.49
N ILE A 71 24.09 52.55 -22.08
CA ILE A 71 25.16 51.61 -22.44
C ILE A 71 26.48 52.00 -21.77
N VAL A 72 27.03 51.11 -20.94
CA VAL A 72 28.32 51.31 -20.26
C VAL A 72 29.33 50.21 -20.62
N SER A 73 30.44 50.61 -21.24
CA SER A 73 31.42 49.66 -21.82
C SER A 73 32.40 49.03 -20.82
N ARG A 74 32.61 49.58 -19.61
CA ARG A 74 33.35 48.89 -18.53
C ARG A 74 32.47 48.66 -17.30
N SER A 75 32.56 49.49 -16.29
CA SER A 75 32.00 49.19 -14.97
C SER A 75 31.28 50.37 -14.36
N ILE A 76 30.29 50.07 -13.53
CA ILE A 76 29.57 51.03 -12.70
C ILE A 76 29.94 50.73 -11.23
N ALA A 77 30.51 51.71 -10.53
CA ALA A 77 30.89 51.52 -9.13
C ALA A 77 29.68 51.70 -8.19
N ALA A 78 28.94 52.80 -8.33
CA ALA A 78 27.72 53.04 -7.56
C ALA A 78 26.66 53.74 -8.41
N LEU A 79 25.42 53.25 -8.32
CA LEU A 79 24.29 53.81 -9.04
C LEU A 79 23.05 53.79 -8.16
N ALA A 80 22.45 54.96 -7.92
CA ALA A 80 21.39 55.15 -6.94
C ALA A 80 20.21 55.99 -7.50
N TYR A 81 19.01 55.41 -7.47
CA TYR A 81 17.80 56.05 -8.01
C TYR A 81 16.64 56.06 -7.02
N LYS A 82 15.84 57.14 -7.07
CA LYS A 82 14.58 57.22 -6.31
C LYS A 82 13.36 56.74 -7.09
N TYR A 83 13.26 57.08 -8.39
CA TYR A 83 12.19 56.67 -9.31
C TYR A 83 12.77 56.57 -10.73
N LEU A 84 12.67 55.40 -11.37
CA LEU A 84 13.19 55.16 -12.71
C LEU A 84 12.19 54.36 -13.56
N VAL A 85 12.01 54.79 -14.81
CA VAL A 85 11.40 54.01 -15.89
C VAL A 85 12.46 53.92 -16.99
N GLU A 86 13.06 52.74 -17.14
CA GLU A 86 14.11 52.50 -18.14
C GLU A 86 13.69 51.34 -19.06
N GLN A 87 13.89 51.47 -20.37
CA GLN A 87 13.61 50.36 -21.28
C GLN A 87 14.78 49.36 -21.34
N ARG A 88 16.04 49.81 -21.35
CA ARG A 88 17.18 48.88 -21.48
C ARG A 88 18.53 49.40 -20.95
N LEU A 89 19.10 48.73 -19.95
CA LEU A 89 20.46 48.97 -19.44
C LEU A 89 21.41 47.83 -19.84
N ILE A 90 22.56 48.18 -20.47
CA ILE A 90 23.59 47.22 -20.88
C ILE A 90 24.95 47.60 -20.27
N VAL A 91 25.53 46.68 -19.49
CA VAL A 91 26.86 46.85 -18.85
C VAL A 91 27.81 45.73 -19.26
N SER A 92 28.93 46.09 -19.90
CA SER A 92 29.86 45.10 -20.50
C SER A 92 30.88 44.47 -19.53
N ARG A 93 31.15 45.05 -18.35
CA ARG A 93 31.89 44.36 -17.27
C ARG A 93 31.04 44.22 -16.01
N SER A 94 31.30 44.98 -14.96
CA SER A 94 30.75 44.66 -13.63
C SER A 94 30.06 45.84 -12.98
N ILE A 95 29.09 45.52 -12.13
CA ILE A 95 28.39 46.48 -11.27
C ILE A 95 28.81 46.17 -9.82
N ALA A 96 29.41 47.14 -9.13
CA ALA A 96 29.80 46.93 -7.74
C ALA A 96 28.60 47.12 -6.78
N ALA A 97 27.86 48.22 -6.90
CA ALA A 97 26.65 48.45 -6.11
C ALA A 97 25.57 49.16 -6.91
N LEU A 98 24.35 48.65 -6.84
CA LEU A 98 23.20 49.24 -7.50
C LEU A 98 21.98 49.20 -6.57
N ALA A 99 21.41 50.38 -6.28
CA ALA A 99 20.39 50.55 -5.26
C ALA A 99 19.19 51.37 -5.76
N TYR A 100 17.99 50.80 -5.70
CA TYR A 100 16.76 51.43 -6.17
C TYR A 100 15.65 51.46 -5.12
N LYS A 101 14.87 52.54 -5.11
CA LYS A 101 13.65 52.64 -4.30
C LYS A 101 12.38 52.20 -5.03
N TYR A 102 12.21 52.57 -6.29
CA TYR A 102 11.10 52.16 -7.18
C TYR A 102 11.61 52.08 -8.62
N LEU A 103 11.47 50.92 -9.26
CA LEU A 103 11.92 50.68 -10.63
C LEU A 103 10.86 49.94 -11.46
N VAL A 104 10.65 50.41 -12.69
CA VAL A 104 9.97 49.68 -13.77
C VAL A 104 11.00 49.54 -14.90
N GLU A 105 11.46 48.33 -15.16
CA GLU A 105 12.50 48.05 -16.17
C GLU A 105 12.06 46.94 -17.12
N GLN A 106 12.31 47.08 -18.42
CA GLN A 106 12.07 45.98 -19.36
C GLN A 106 13.25 45.01 -19.44
N GLN A 107 14.50 45.49 -19.60
CA GLN A 107 15.64 44.57 -19.73
C GLN A 107 16.98 45.10 -19.18
N LEU A 108 17.58 44.38 -18.23
CA LEU A 108 18.93 44.63 -17.70
C LEU A 108 19.89 43.50 -18.13
N ILE A 109 20.98 43.84 -18.84
CA ILE A 109 21.99 42.88 -19.29
C ILE A 109 23.37 43.24 -18.74
N VAL A 110 23.96 42.34 -17.96
CA VAL A 110 25.31 42.48 -17.39
C VAL A 110 26.21 41.34 -17.86
N SER A 111 27.28 41.67 -18.60
CA SER A 111 28.21 40.67 -19.15
C SER A 111 29.24 40.14 -18.13
N GLY A 112 29.48 40.86 -17.03
CA GLY A 112 30.36 40.44 -15.93
C GLY A 112 29.58 40.10 -14.66
N SER A 113 30.12 40.49 -13.51
CA SER A 113 29.56 40.13 -12.19
C SER A 113 28.86 41.31 -11.53
N ILE A 114 27.87 41.01 -10.68
CA ILE A 114 27.22 41.98 -9.80
C ILE A 114 27.63 41.67 -8.37
N ALA A 115 28.25 42.63 -7.67
CA ALA A 115 28.64 42.42 -6.28
C ALA A 115 27.46 42.62 -5.31
N ALA A 116 26.70 43.70 -5.45
CA ALA A 116 25.48 43.91 -4.66
C ALA A 116 24.37 44.61 -5.45
N LEU A 117 23.18 44.04 -5.40
CA LEU A 117 21.97 44.56 -6.02
C LEU A 117 20.85 44.65 -4.98
N THR A 118 20.36 45.86 -4.69
CA THR A 118 19.36 46.07 -3.61
C THR A 118 18.15 46.86 -4.11
N TYR A 119 16.96 46.27 -4.00
CA TYR A 119 15.70 46.90 -4.40
C TYR A 119 14.67 46.93 -3.27
N LYS A 120 13.90 48.02 -3.21
CA LYS A 120 12.73 48.11 -2.32
C LYS A 120 11.43 47.69 -3.01
N TYR A 121 11.23 48.08 -4.27
CA TYR A 121 10.07 47.72 -5.11
C TYR A 121 10.53 47.66 -6.58
N LEU A 122 10.34 46.52 -7.24
CA LEU A 122 10.69 46.31 -8.65
C LEU A 122 9.56 45.60 -9.40
N VAL A 123 9.22 46.11 -10.58
CA VAL A 123 8.42 45.43 -11.61
C VAL A 123 9.29 45.33 -12.86
N GLY A 124 9.82 44.13 -13.12
CA GLY A 124 10.79 43.88 -14.19
C GLY A 124 10.31 42.83 -15.20
N GLN A 125 10.70 42.94 -16.47
CA GLN A 125 10.50 41.83 -17.43
C GLN A 125 11.68 40.85 -17.42
N GLN A 126 12.93 41.31 -17.64
CA GLN A 126 14.07 40.39 -17.77
C GLN A 126 15.41 40.93 -17.23
N LEU A 127 16.09 40.14 -16.38
CA LEU A 127 17.47 40.41 -15.93
C LEU A 127 18.41 39.25 -16.33
N ILE A 128 19.47 39.56 -17.07
CA ILE A 128 20.47 38.60 -17.54
C ILE A 128 21.86 38.94 -17.01
N VAL A 129 22.48 38.02 -16.27
CA VAL A 129 23.84 38.15 -15.75
C VAL A 129 24.72 37.01 -16.28
N SER A 130 25.78 37.36 -17.00
CA SER A 130 26.64 36.36 -17.69
C SER A 130 27.71 35.74 -16.79
N ARG A 131 28.09 36.36 -15.66
CA ARG A 131 28.98 35.75 -14.66
C ARG A 131 28.23 35.54 -13.34
N SER A 132 28.77 36.02 -12.22
CA SER A 132 28.26 35.66 -10.89
C SER A 132 27.58 36.85 -10.21
N VAL A 133 26.65 36.55 -9.30
CA VAL A 133 26.07 37.55 -8.41
C VAL A 133 26.42 37.24 -6.97
N ALA A 134 27.06 38.18 -6.27
CA ALA A 134 27.45 37.94 -4.88
C ALA A 134 26.27 38.15 -3.92
N ALA A 135 25.51 39.25 -4.05
CA ALA A 135 24.33 39.49 -3.22
C ALA A 135 23.18 40.16 -3.99
N LEU A 136 22.00 39.55 -3.89
CA LEU A 136 20.72 40.04 -4.43
C LEU A 136 19.73 40.16 -3.28
N THR A 137 19.31 41.39 -2.95
CA THR A 137 18.41 41.65 -1.81
C THR A 137 17.18 42.45 -2.23
N TYR A 138 15.99 41.88 -2.03
CA TYR A 138 14.72 42.48 -2.44
C TYR A 138 13.70 42.51 -1.31
N LYS A 139 12.90 43.59 -1.24
CA LYS A 139 11.78 43.70 -0.29
C LYS A 139 10.43 43.29 -0.91
N TYR A 140 10.16 43.70 -2.14
CA TYR A 140 8.97 43.34 -2.92
C TYR A 140 9.34 43.27 -4.41
N LEU A 141 9.09 42.14 -5.06
CA LEU A 141 9.48 41.93 -6.47
C LEU A 141 8.37 41.20 -7.24
N VAL A 142 8.10 41.70 -8.45
CA VAL A 142 7.34 41.03 -9.51
C VAL A 142 8.23 41.04 -10.76
N GLU A 143 8.87 39.92 -11.06
CA GLU A 143 9.78 39.80 -12.21
C GLU A 143 9.38 38.59 -13.06
N GLN A 144 9.39 38.72 -14.39
CA GLN A 144 9.01 37.61 -15.27
C GLN A 144 10.15 36.58 -15.42
N GLN A 145 11.38 37.03 -15.70
CA GLN A 145 12.54 36.13 -15.87
C GLN A 145 13.87 36.69 -15.32
N LEU A 146 14.56 35.89 -14.52
CA LEU A 146 15.95 36.14 -14.08
C LEU A 146 16.87 35.00 -14.53
N ILE A 147 17.91 35.31 -15.30
CA ILE A 147 18.87 34.33 -15.84
C ILE A 147 20.29 34.68 -15.37
N VAL A 148 20.92 33.76 -14.62
CA VAL A 148 22.31 33.89 -14.16
C VAL A 148 23.13 32.72 -14.71
N SER A 149 24.13 33.03 -15.54
CA SER A 149 24.99 31.99 -16.16
C SER A 149 26.07 31.47 -15.20
N GLY A 150 26.51 32.27 -14.22
CA GLY A 150 27.46 31.87 -13.19
C GLY A 150 26.78 31.45 -11.88
N SER A 151 27.50 31.60 -10.76
CA SER A 151 27.02 31.22 -9.43
C SER A 151 26.41 32.42 -8.69
N VAL A 152 25.50 32.13 -7.76
CA VAL A 152 24.93 33.14 -6.87
C VAL A 152 25.33 32.83 -5.42
N ALA A 153 25.99 33.77 -4.74
CA ALA A 153 26.43 33.53 -3.37
C ALA A 153 25.28 33.72 -2.37
N ALA A 154 24.51 34.81 -2.47
CA ALA A 154 23.35 35.04 -1.60
C ALA A 154 22.19 35.70 -2.35
N LEU A 155 21.00 35.15 -2.16
CA LEU A 155 19.73 35.63 -2.67
C LEU A 155 18.75 35.72 -1.50
N THR A 156 18.35 36.93 -1.13
CA THR A 156 17.51 37.17 0.06
C THR A 156 16.29 38.01 -0.30
N TYR A 157 15.10 37.48 -0.01
CA TYR A 157 13.82 38.11 -0.39
C TYR A 157 12.83 38.11 0.77
N LYS A 158 12.01 39.18 0.85
CA LYS A 158 10.93 39.25 1.85
C LYS A 158 9.56 38.83 1.30
N TYR A 159 9.22 39.24 0.07
CA TYR A 159 8.01 38.86 -0.65
C TYR A 159 8.32 38.80 -2.14
N LEU A 160 8.04 37.67 -2.78
CA LEU A 160 8.38 37.44 -4.18
C LEU A 160 7.22 36.80 -4.96
N VAL A 161 6.94 37.32 -6.15
CA VAL A 161 6.11 36.70 -7.18
C VAL A 161 6.94 36.63 -8.46
N GLU A 162 7.44 35.45 -8.82
CA GLU A 162 8.28 35.23 -10.01
C GLU A 162 7.65 34.18 -10.94
N GLN A 163 7.79 34.34 -12.26
CA GLN A 163 7.45 33.27 -13.20
C GLN A 163 8.61 32.28 -13.39
N GLN A 164 9.83 32.74 -13.71
CA GLN A 164 10.97 31.84 -13.92
C GLN A 164 12.32 32.40 -13.44
N LEU A 165 13.05 31.62 -12.65
CA LEU A 165 14.45 31.89 -12.25
C LEU A 165 15.37 30.75 -12.70
N ILE A 166 16.39 31.06 -13.50
CA ILE A 166 17.33 30.09 -14.08
C ILE A 166 18.76 30.43 -13.64
N VAL A 167 19.41 29.52 -12.92
CA VAL A 167 20.81 29.64 -12.50
C VAL A 167 21.62 28.47 -13.07
N SER A 168 22.58 28.77 -13.93
CA SER A 168 23.45 27.74 -14.53
C SER A 168 24.58 27.29 -13.58
N GLY A 169 24.99 28.13 -12.62
CA GLY A 169 25.98 27.82 -11.59
C GLY A 169 25.38 27.24 -10.31
N SER A 170 26.13 27.37 -9.21
CA SER A 170 25.67 26.95 -7.87
C SER A 170 25.07 28.13 -7.11
N VAL A 171 24.15 27.84 -6.19
CA VAL A 171 23.59 28.83 -5.26
C VAL A 171 24.09 28.51 -3.85
N ALA A 172 24.84 29.40 -3.21
CA ALA A 172 25.37 29.11 -1.87
C ALA A 172 24.29 29.29 -0.79
N ALA A 173 23.56 30.40 -0.80
CA ALA A 173 22.46 30.62 0.14
C ALA A 173 21.26 31.27 -0.53
N LEU A 174 20.09 30.70 -0.27
CA LEU A 174 18.82 31.16 -0.82
C LEU A 174 17.79 31.22 0.31
N ALA A 175 17.34 32.42 0.66
CA ALA A 175 16.52 32.67 1.85
C ALA A 175 15.31 33.55 1.57
N TYR A 176 14.11 33.06 1.88
CA TYR A 176 12.86 33.79 1.65
C TYR A 176 11.89 33.76 2.83
N LYS A 177 11.02 34.76 2.94
CA LYS A 177 9.94 34.78 3.95
C LYS A 177 8.58 34.33 3.40
N TYR A 178 8.24 34.74 2.17
CA TYR A 178 7.01 34.38 1.45
C TYR A 178 7.32 34.34 -0.07
N LEU A 179 7.05 33.22 -0.73
CA LEU A 179 7.23 33.06 -2.19
C LEU A 179 5.98 32.47 -2.83
N VAL A 180 5.56 33.04 -3.97
CA VAL A 180 4.61 32.45 -4.92
C VAL A 180 5.32 32.40 -6.28
N GLY A 181 5.75 31.22 -6.72
CA GLY A 181 6.57 31.05 -7.94
C GLY A 181 6.00 30.00 -8.90
N GLN A 182 6.24 30.14 -10.21
CA GLN A 182 5.95 29.06 -11.18
C GLN A 182 7.12 28.07 -11.29
N GLN A 183 8.36 28.52 -11.58
CA GLN A 183 9.47 27.59 -11.79
C GLN A 183 10.86 28.13 -11.43
N LEU A 184 11.64 27.37 -10.64
CA LEU A 184 13.05 27.64 -10.32
C LEU A 184 13.95 26.50 -10.83
N ILE A 185 14.95 26.82 -11.65
CA ILE A 185 15.88 25.85 -12.26
C ILE A 185 17.32 26.18 -11.84
N VAL A 186 18.00 25.24 -11.18
CA VAL A 186 19.42 25.36 -10.78
C VAL A 186 20.22 24.21 -11.38
N SER A 187 21.15 24.51 -12.28
CA SER A 187 21.91 23.50 -13.04
C SER A 187 23.05 22.84 -12.24
N ARG A 188 23.51 23.43 -11.13
CA ARG A 188 24.48 22.79 -10.23
C ARG A 188 23.86 22.47 -8.87
N SER A 189 24.42 23.01 -7.78
CA SER A 189 24.04 22.65 -6.42
C SER A 189 23.55 23.86 -5.64
N ILE A 190 22.68 23.60 -4.67
CA ILE A 190 22.27 24.59 -3.66
C ILE A 190 22.88 24.18 -2.32
N ALA A 191 23.67 25.05 -1.67
CA ALA A 191 24.26 24.69 -0.38
C ALA A 191 23.26 24.85 0.78
N ALA A 192 22.55 25.98 0.85
CA ALA A 192 21.53 26.19 1.87
C ALA A 192 20.29 26.87 1.30
N LEU A 193 19.13 26.32 1.65
CA LEU A 193 17.84 26.76 1.15
C LEU A 193 16.84 26.84 2.32
N THR A 194 16.38 28.05 2.66
CA THR A 194 15.61 28.31 3.89
C THR A 194 14.39 29.19 3.67
N TYR A 195 13.19 28.74 4.09
CA TYR A 195 11.96 29.52 3.94
C TYR A 195 10.98 29.42 5.12
N LYS A 196 10.03 30.36 5.18
CA LYS A 196 8.95 30.38 6.18
C LYS A 196 7.59 29.93 5.65
N TYR A 197 7.22 30.34 4.43
CA TYR A 197 5.97 29.99 3.73
C TYR A 197 6.24 29.96 2.21
N LEU A 198 5.84 28.89 1.53
CA LEU A 198 6.10 28.70 0.09
C LEU A 198 4.86 28.11 -0.61
N VAL A 199 4.53 28.67 -1.79
CA VAL A 199 3.62 28.09 -2.78
C VAL A 199 4.34 28.13 -4.13
N GLU A 200 4.94 27.03 -4.56
CA GLU A 200 5.71 26.96 -5.81
C GLU A 200 5.23 25.77 -6.66
N GLN A 201 5.12 25.94 -7.99
CA GLN A 201 4.67 24.86 -8.87
C GLN A 201 5.78 23.83 -9.14
N GLN A 202 7.00 24.26 -9.49
CA GLN A 202 8.13 23.36 -9.78
C GLN A 202 9.52 23.90 -9.38
N LEU A 203 10.30 23.11 -8.64
CA LEU A 203 11.74 23.36 -8.37
C LEU A 203 12.60 22.22 -8.94
N ILE A 204 13.56 22.55 -9.81
CA ILE A 204 14.43 21.58 -10.49
C ILE A 204 15.90 21.87 -10.17
N VAL A 205 16.60 20.88 -9.59
CA VAL A 205 18.03 20.98 -9.25
C VAL A 205 18.83 19.82 -9.87
N SER A 206 19.76 20.13 -10.76
CA SER A 206 20.48 19.11 -11.54
C SER A 206 21.65 18.42 -10.82
N ARG A 207 22.12 18.93 -9.67
CA ARG A 207 23.06 18.19 -8.80
C ARG A 207 22.46 17.93 -7.42
N SER A 208 22.87 18.68 -6.40
CA SER A 208 22.60 18.33 -5.01
C SER A 208 22.15 19.53 -4.18
N ILE A 209 21.35 19.28 -3.16
CA ILE A 209 21.01 20.24 -2.11
C ILE A 209 21.69 19.79 -0.82
N ALA A 210 22.52 20.63 -0.20
CA ALA A 210 23.19 20.23 1.04
C ALA A 210 22.24 20.36 2.26
N ALA A 211 21.56 21.50 2.42
CA ALA A 211 20.61 21.69 3.51
C ALA A 211 19.34 22.40 3.04
N LEU A 212 18.20 21.87 3.47
CA LEU A 212 16.89 22.32 3.07
C LEU A 212 15.95 22.37 4.29
N ALA A 213 15.48 23.56 4.67
CA ALA A 213 14.77 23.78 5.94
C ALA A 213 13.57 24.74 5.83
N TYR A 214 12.38 24.30 6.29
CA TYR A 214 11.13 25.09 6.18
C TYR A 214 10.16 24.94 7.36
N LYS A 215 9.19 25.87 7.45
CA LYS A 215 8.13 25.86 8.48
C LYS A 215 6.74 25.42 7.99
N TYR A 216 6.33 25.81 6.77
CA TYR A 216 5.05 25.47 6.13
C TYR A 216 5.25 25.42 4.61
N LEU A 217 4.81 24.34 3.95
CA LEU A 217 5.03 24.09 2.52
C LEU A 217 3.73 23.59 1.84
N VAL A 218 3.44 24.15 0.66
CA VAL A 218 2.48 23.60 -0.33
C VAL A 218 3.15 23.65 -1.71
N GLU A 219 3.68 22.53 -2.17
CA GLU A 219 4.33 22.41 -3.49
C GLU A 219 3.61 21.39 -4.39
N GLN A 220 3.67 21.57 -5.71
CA GLN A 220 3.22 20.55 -6.66
C GLN A 220 4.33 19.53 -7.01
N GLN A 221 5.56 19.95 -7.35
CA GLN A 221 6.67 19.04 -7.70
C GLN A 221 8.09 19.57 -7.39
N LEU A 222 8.93 18.78 -6.69
CA LEU A 222 10.37 19.01 -6.49
C LEU A 222 11.21 17.90 -7.12
N ILE A 223 12.16 18.24 -8.01
CA ILE A 223 13.00 17.28 -8.74
C ILE A 223 14.49 17.54 -8.47
N VAL A 224 15.19 16.56 -7.89
CA VAL A 224 16.64 16.64 -7.59
C VAL A 224 17.40 15.47 -8.23
N SER A 225 18.33 15.77 -9.13
CA SER A 225 19.02 14.76 -9.96
C SER A 225 20.16 13.98 -9.28
N ARG A 226 20.72 14.44 -8.15
CA ARG A 226 21.64 13.63 -7.34
C ARG A 226 21.12 13.39 -5.92
N SER A 227 21.46 14.24 -4.96
CA SER A 227 21.26 13.90 -3.55
C SER A 227 20.90 15.11 -2.71
N ILE A 228 20.12 14.86 -1.65
CA ILE A 228 19.83 15.83 -0.58
C ILE A 228 20.56 15.35 0.68
N ALA A 229 21.42 16.17 1.29
CA ALA A 229 22.13 15.74 2.50
C ALA A 229 21.24 15.83 3.75
N ALA A 230 20.57 16.97 3.98
CA ALA A 230 19.66 17.11 5.11
C ALA A 230 18.38 17.86 4.73
N LEU A 231 17.25 17.33 5.21
CA LEU A 231 15.92 17.82 4.91
C LEU A 231 15.06 17.85 6.18
N ALA A 232 14.61 19.04 6.61
CA ALA A 232 13.94 19.24 7.90
C ALA A 232 12.71 20.16 7.85
N TYR A 233 11.56 19.71 8.39
CA TYR A 233 10.29 20.44 8.31
C TYR A 233 9.37 20.32 9.54
N LYS A 234 8.39 21.24 9.65
CA LYS A 234 7.37 21.25 10.73
C LYS A 234 5.96 20.82 10.28
N TYR A 235 5.52 21.19 9.07
CA TYR A 235 4.22 20.84 8.48
C TYR A 235 4.35 20.76 6.94
N LEU A 236 3.92 19.65 6.33
CA LEU A 236 4.06 19.38 4.89
C LEU A 236 2.74 18.96 4.26
N VAL A 237 2.41 19.53 3.10
CA VAL A 237 1.38 19.05 2.16
C VAL A 237 2.00 19.09 0.75
N GLU A 238 2.42 17.94 0.23
CA GLU A 238 3.05 17.82 -1.10
C GLU A 238 2.27 16.87 -2.03
N GLN A 239 2.33 17.11 -3.34
CA GLN A 239 1.84 16.15 -4.35
C GLN A 239 2.94 15.16 -4.81
N GLN A 240 4.17 15.60 -5.17
CA GLN A 240 5.27 14.71 -5.61
C GLN A 240 6.71 15.23 -5.33
N LEU A 241 7.58 14.43 -4.71
CA LEU A 241 9.03 14.67 -4.57
C LEU A 241 9.85 13.56 -5.26
N ILE A 242 10.77 13.93 -6.17
CA ILE A 242 11.58 12.98 -6.96
C ILE A 242 13.08 13.24 -6.75
N VAL A 243 13.82 12.25 -6.23
CA VAL A 243 15.27 12.32 -5.98
C VAL A 243 16.01 11.14 -6.64
N SER A 244 16.94 11.42 -7.57
CA SER A 244 17.55 10.36 -8.41
C SER A 244 18.73 9.60 -7.79
N ARG A 245 19.32 10.00 -6.66
CA ARG A 245 20.26 9.15 -5.88
C ARG A 245 19.80 8.98 -4.44
N SER A 246 20.10 9.90 -3.53
CA SER A 246 19.99 9.59 -2.10
C SER A 246 19.62 10.77 -1.21
N ILE A 247 18.94 10.47 -0.11
CA ILE A 247 18.66 11.40 0.99
C ILE A 247 19.44 10.92 2.22
N ALA A 248 20.30 11.74 2.83
CA ALA A 248 21.05 11.29 4.00
C ALA A 248 20.22 11.38 5.29
N ALA A 249 19.49 12.47 5.53
CA ALA A 249 18.63 12.60 6.69
C ALA A 249 17.32 13.33 6.36
N LEU A 250 16.21 12.77 6.84
CA LEU A 250 14.86 13.26 6.62
C LEU A 250 14.09 13.33 7.95
N THR A 251 13.69 14.53 8.41
CA THR A 251 13.12 14.75 9.75
C THR A 251 11.83 15.59 9.75
N TYR A 252 10.74 15.09 10.36
CA TYR A 252 9.41 15.72 10.34
C TYR A 252 8.61 15.69 11.66
N LYS A 253 7.61 16.59 11.78
CA LYS A 253 6.65 16.61 12.90
C LYS A 253 5.21 16.20 12.51
N TYR A 254 4.72 16.54 11.31
CA TYR A 254 3.40 16.18 10.77
C TYR A 254 3.49 16.06 9.24
N LEU A 255 3.07 14.93 8.66
CA LEU A 255 3.17 14.62 7.22
C LEU A 255 1.81 14.25 6.62
N VAL A 256 1.47 14.86 5.47
CA VAL A 256 0.39 14.42 4.57
C VAL A 256 0.96 14.48 3.14
N GLU A 257 1.32 13.32 2.56
CA GLU A 257 1.90 13.22 1.21
C GLU A 257 1.05 12.34 0.29
N GLN A 258 1.08 12.63 -1.02
CA GLN A 258 0.56 11.71 -2.06
C GLN A 258 1.63 10.75 -2.61
N GLN A 259 2.84 11.20 -2.99
CA GLN A 259 3.93 10.35 -3.52
C GLN A 259 5.37 10.87 -3.29
N LEU A 260 6.27 10.06 -2.72
CA LEU A 260 7.74 10.32 -2.64
C LEU A 260 8.52 9.23 -3.40
N ILE A 261 9.41 9.62 -4.33
CA ILE A 261 10.20 8.71 -5.18
C ILE A 261 11.70 8.96 -5.00
N VAL A 262 12.45 7.97 -4.50
CA VAL A 262 13.91 8.04 -4.30
C VAL A 262 14.62 6.90 -5.01
N SER A 263 15.53 7.17 -5.96
CA SER A 263 16.11 6.13 -6.84
C SER A 263 17.31 5.35 -6.29
N ARG A 264 17.90 5.68 -5.14
CA ARG A 264 18.85 4.78 -4.42
C ARG A 264 18.52 4.61 -2.95
N SER A 265 18.82 5.54 -2.06
CA SER A 265 18.75 5.23 -0.63
C SER A 265 18.41 6.42 0.28
N VAL A 266 17.74 6.12 1.39
CA VAL A 266 17.46 7.05 2.49
C VAL A 266 18.24 6.57 3.72
N ALA A 267 19.20 7.33 4.25
CA ALA A 267 19.98 6.84 5.40
C ALA A 267 19.20 6.94 6.72
N ALA A 268 18.44 8.01 6.99
CA ALA A 268 17.59 8.09 8.18
C ALA A 268 16.28 8.83 7.93
N LEU A 269 15.18 8.27 8.42
CA LEU A 269 13.83 8.86 8.36
C LEU A 269 13.17 8.86 9.75
N THR A 270 12.89 10.05 10.29
CA THR A 270 12.35 10.24 11.66
C THR A 270 11.06 11.06 11.68
N TYR A 271 9.98 10.57 12.33
CA TYR A 271 8.68 11.25 12.35
C TYR A 271 7.84 11.05 13.64
N LYS A 272 6.84 11.94 13.84
CA LYS A 272 5.91 11.94 15.00
C LYS A 272 4.48 11.52 14.66
N TYR A 273 3.97 11.81 13.46
CA TYR A 273 2.63 11.44 12.96
C TYR A 273 2.69 11.29 11.42
N LEU A 274 2.27 10.14 10.87
CA LEU A 274 2.34 9.82 9.44
C LEU A 274 0.95 9.46 8.88
N VAL A 275 0.55 10.08 7.77
CA VAL A 275 -0.58 9.66 6.92
C VAL A 275 -0.09 9.74 5.47
N GLU A 276 0.24 8.60 4.87
CA GLU A 276 0.80 8.50 3.51
C GLU A 276 -0.11 7.68 2.57
N GLN A 277 -0.12 8.06 1.28
CA GLN A 277 -0.69 7.24 0.20
C GLN A 277 0.37 6.31 -0.44
N GLN A 278 1.56 6.79 -0.85
CA GLN A 278 2.62 5.97 -1.47
C GLN A 278 4.07 6.49 -1.25
N LEU A 279 4.99 5.66 -0.74
CA LEU A 279 6.45 5.92 -0.70
C LEU A 279 7.21 4.88 -1.55
N ILE A 280 8.06 5.32 -2.49
CA ILE A 280 8.83 4.46 -3.41
C ILE A 280 10.33 4.71 -3.27
N VAL A 281 11.07 3.73 -2.73
CA VAL A 281 12.54 3.81 -2.56
C VAL A 281 13.25 2.69 -3.33
N SER A 282 14.10 3.04 -4.29
CA SER A 282 14.66 2.06 -5.24
C SER A 282 15.88 1.24 -4.79
N ARG A 283 16.43 1.44 -3.58
CA ARG A 283 17.38 0.49 -2.93
C ARG A 283 17.12 0.34 -1.43
N SER A 284 17.55 1.23 -0.55
CA SER A 284 17.52 0.92 0.90
C SER A 284 17.21 2.10 1.82
N ILE A 285 16.62 1.79 2.98
CA ILE A 285 16.42 2.68 4.13
C ILE A 285 17.28 2.17 5.29
N ALA A 286 18.20 2.96 5.84
CA ALA A 286 19.06 2.47 6.93
C ALA A 286 18.38 2.55 8.32
N ALA A 287 17.51 3.53 8.59
CA ALA A 287 16.74 3.58 9.83
C ALA A 287 15.40 4.30 9.67
N LEU A 288 14.34 3.73 10.25
CA LEU A 288 12.97 4.27 10.29
C LEU A 288 12.44 4.30 11.74
N ALA A 289 12.08 5.48 12.24
CA ALA A 289 11.64 5.65 13.64
C ALA A 289 10.34 6.48 13.77
N TYR A 290 9.32 5.96 14.49
CA TYR A 290 7.99 6.56 14.55
C TYR A 290 7.14 6.36 15.81
N LYS A 291 6.09 7.19 15.95
CA LYS A 291 5.15 7.17 17.10
C LYS A 291 3.71 6.72 16.76
N TYR A 292 3.21 6.99 15.55
CA TYR A 292 1.88 6.57 15.05
C TYR A 292 1.92 6.39 13.52
N LEU A 293 1.48 5.24 12.99
CA LEU A 293 1.53 4.88 11.56
C LEU A 293 0.14 4.53 11.00
N VAL A 294 -0.26 5.19 9.92
CA VAL A 294 -1.43 4.84 9.10
C VAL A 294 -1.00 4.91 7.63
N GLU A 295 -0.73 3.76 7.01
CA GLU A 295 -0.20 3.67 5.64
C GLU A 295 -1.22 3.05 4.66
N GLN A 296 -1.21 3.50 3.40
CA GLN A 296 -1.86 2.80 2.29
C GLN A 296 -0.88 1.90 1.50
N GLN A 297 0.32 2.37 1.10
CA GLN A 297 1.35 1.55 0.43
C GLN A 297 2.81 2.07 0.62
N LEU A 298 3.75 1.21 1.05
CA LEU A 298 5.20 1.47 1.07
C LEU A 298 5.94 0.47 0.16
N ILE A 299 6.71 0.96 -0.82
CA ILE A 299 7.44 0.17 -1.82
C ILE A 299 8.95 0.42 -1.70
N VAL A 300 9.72 -0.59 -1.24
CA VAL A 300 11.19 -0.51 -1.12
C VAL A 300 11.87 -1.63 -1.92
N SER A 301 12.83 -1.29 -2.80
CA SER A 301 13.47 -2.24 -3.73
C SER A 301 14.56 -3.17 -3.15
N ARG A 302 15.16 -2.87 -2.00
CA ARG A 302 16.19 -3.75 -1.39
C ARG A 302 16.01 -3.94 0.12
N SER A 303 16.22 -2.95 1.00
CA SER A 303 16.25 -3.24 2.45
C SER A 303 15.82 -2.09 3.37
N VAL A 304 15.25 -2.43 4.54
CA VAL A 304 15.09 -1.53 5.71
C VAL A 304 15.91 -2.12 6.87
N ALA A 305 16.93 -1.42 7.37
CA ALA A 305 17.84 -2.00 8.38
C ALA A 305 17.38 -1.86 9.85
N ALA A 306 16.49 -0.91 10.18
CA ALA A 306 15.91 -0.77 11.53
C ALA A 306 14.52 -0.11 11.50
N LEU A 307 13.56 -0.68 12.23
CA LEU A 307 12.16 -0.21 12.34
C LEU A 307 11.74 -0.12 13.82
N THR A 308 11.25 1.03 14.29
CA THR A 308 10.80 1.22 15.70
C THR A 308 9.46 1.96 15.79
N TYR A 309 8.48 1.41 16.55
CA TYR A 309 7.11 1.95 16.63
C TYR A 309 6.32 1.71 17.92
N LYS A 310 5.18 2.43 18.09
CA LYS A 310 4.27 2.34 19.25
C LYS A 310 2.83 1.86 18.93
N TYR A 311 2.28 2.13 17.74
CA TYR A 311 0.95 1.69 17.26
C TYR A 311 0.94 1.52 15.73
N LEU A 312 0.36 0.43 15.20
CA LEU A 312 0.37 0.04 13.77
C LEU A 312 -1.05 -0.30 13.27
N VAL A 313 -1.47 0.21 12.10
CA VAL A 313 -2.70 -0.15 11.39
C VAL A 313 -2.33 -0.44 9.92
N GLU A 314 -2.42 -1.69 9.47
CA GLU A 314 -1.87 -2.15 8.18
C GLU A 314 -2.84 -2.04 6.99
N GLN A 315 -2.34 -1.66 5.79
CA GLN A 315 -3.04 -1.84 4.50
C GLN A 315 -2.23 -2.50 3.37
N GLN A 316 -0.91 -2.28 3.22
CA GLN A 316 0.01 -3.13 2.39
C GLN A 316 1.46 -2.61 2.48
N LEU A 317 2.43 -3.49 2.79
CA LEU A 317 3.87 -3.21 2.76
C LEU A 317 4.54 -4.11 1.71
N ILE A 318 5.19 -3.53 0.69
CA ILE A 318 5.95 -4.26 -0.35
C ILE A 318 7.43 -3.91 -0.22
N VAL A 319 8.17 -4.68 0.59
CA VAL A 319 9.64 -4.61 0.67
C VAL A 319 10.22 -5.81 -0.07
N SER A 320 11.08 -5.56 -1.04
CA SER A 320 11.46 -6.58 -2.03
C SER A 320 12.76 -7.33 -1.77
N ARG A 321 13.59 -7.04 -0.76
CA ARG A 321 14.67 -7.99 -0.38
C ARG A 321 14.97 -8.18 1.11
N SER A 322 14.61 -7.28 2.03
CA SER A 322 14.69 -7.60 3.47
C SER A 322 13.64 -6.85 4.30
N VAL A 323 12.59 -7.57 4.73
CA VAL A 323 11.68 -7.14 5.79
C VAL A 323 12.32 -7.57 7.11
N ALA A 324 12.37 -6.70 8.12
CA ALA A 324 12.67 -7.09 9.51
C ALA A 324 11.57 -8.00 10.14
N ALA A 325 10.74 -8.67 9.33
CA ALA A 325 9.61 -9.50 9.76
C ALA A 325 9.32 -10.67 8.79
N LEU A 326 10.26 -11.07 7.93
CA LEU A 326 10.17 -12.38 7.27
C LEU A 326 10.55 -13.46 8.28
N THR A 327 9.65 -13.70 9.23
CA THR A 327 9.80 -14.80 10.17
C THR A 327 9.59 -16.12 9.44
N TYR A 328 10.23 -17.17 9.94
CA TYR A 328 9.95 -18.55 9.50
C TYR A 328 8.45 -18.85 9.49
N LYS A 329 7.75 -18.44 10.56
CA LYS A 329 6.30 -18.57 10.68
C LYS A 329 5.54 -17.93 9.52
N TYR A 330 5.85 -16.68 9.17
CA TYR A 330 5.18 -16.01 8.05
C TYR A 330 5.53 -16.67 6.72
N LEU A 331 6.82 -16.80 6.41
CA LEU A 331 7.28 -17.17 5.07
C LEU A 331 7.12 -18.66 4.76
N VAL A 332 7.37 -19.53 5.73
CA VAL A 332 7.43 -20.98 5.56
C VAL A 332 6.19 -21.67 6.10
N GLU A 333 5.64 -21.23 7.23
CA GLU A 333 4.45 -21.91 7.79
C GLU A 333 3.13 -21.36 7.22
N GLN A 334 3.03 -20.05 6.97
CA GLN A 334 1.77 -19.42 6.55
C GLN A 334 1.62 -19.25 5.04
N GLN A 335 2.67 -18.90 4.30
CA GLN A 335 2.60 -18.66 2.85
C GLN A 335 2.81 -19.96 2.06
N PRO A 336 1.82 -20.49 1.33
CA PRO A 336 1.93 -21.78 0.64
C PRO A 336 3.09 -21.87 -0.37
N ILE A 337 3.26 -20.86 -1.23
CA ILE A 337 4.36 -20.83 -2.20
C ILE A 337 5.70 -20.62 -1.48
N GLY A 338 5.72 -19.85 -0.39
CA GLY A 338 6.91 -19.67 0.43
C GLY A 338 7.38 -20.99 1.07
N ARG A 339 6.44 -21.78 1.63
CA ARG A 339 6.68 -23.14 2.14
C ARG A 339 7.30 -24.03 1.07
N GLU A 340 6.72 -24.04 -0.12
CA GLU A 340 7.13 -24.92 -1.22
C GLU A 340 8.53 -24.56 -1.75
N LEU A 341 8.81 -23.27 -1.94
CA LEU A 341 10.14 -22.82 -2.35
C LEU A 341 11.20 -23.05 -1.26
N PHE A 342 10.84 -22.91 0.01
CA PHE A 342 11.74 -23.25 1.12
C PHE A 342 12.05 -24.76 1.14
N ARG A 343 11.07 -25.61 0.86
CA ARG A 343 11.28 -27.06 0.72
C ARG A 343 12.19 -27.41 -0.43
N GLN A 344 11.99 -26.83 -1.61
CA GLN A 344 12.87 -27.01 -2.77
C GLN A 344 14.31 -26.58 -2.44
N PHE A 345 14.47 -25.47 -1.72
CA PHE A 345 15.78 -25.06 -1.20
C PHE A 345 16.38 -26.09 -0.25
N CYS A 346 15.63 -26.58 0.75
CA CYS A 346 16.11 -27.58 1.69
C CYS A 346 16.50 -28.89 1.02
N GLN A 347 15.83 -29.30 -0.06
CA GLN A 347 16.18 -30.50 -0.84
C GLN A 347 17.58 -30.44 -1.45
N THR A 348 18.14 -29.25 -1.67
CA THR A 348 19.51 -29.08 -2.18
C THR A 348 20.61 -29.38 -1.15
N LYS A 349 20.27 -29.42 0.14
CA LYS A 349 21.22 -29.63 1.25
C LYS A 349 20.83 -30.88 2.05
N PRO A 350 21.67 -31.93 2.13
CA PRO A 350 21.31 -33.19 2.77
C PRO A 350 20.83 -33.08 4.22
N SER A 351 21.43 -32.20 5.04
CA SER A 351 21.00 -31.98 6.43
C SER A 351 19.60 -31.34 6.53
N LEU A 352 19.34 -30.30 5.73
CA LEU A 352 18.03 -29.64 5.71
C LEU A 352 16.93 -30.54 5.14
N LYS A 353 17.27 -31.37 4.15
CA LYS A 353 16.35 -32.37 3.60
C LYS A 353 15.83 -33.31 4.69
N LYS A 354 16.73 -33.88 5.51
CA LYS A 354 16.34 -34.76 6.63
C LYS A 354 15.44 -34.06 7.64
N ALA A 355 15.75 -32.80 7.97
CA ALA A 355 14.94 -32.00 8.89
C ALA A 355 13.50 -31.78 8.38
N ILE A 356 13.33 -31.47 7.09
CA ILE A 356 12.01 -31.31 6.47
C ILE A 356 11.26 -32.64 6.38
N GLU A 357 11.93 -33.73 5.97
CA GLU A 357 11.32 -35.06 5.91
C GLU A 357 10.86 -35.53 7.29
N PHE A 358 11.63 -35.27 8.34
CA PHE A 358 11.21 -35.52 9.72
C PHE A 358 9.92 -34.77 10.07
N LEU A 359 9.83 -33.47 9.76
CA LEU A 359 8.61 -32.69 10.01
C LEU A 359 7.41 -33.26 9.25
N ASP A 360 7.58 -33.72 8.01
CA ASP A 360 6.51 -34.35 7.23
C ASP A 360 5.99 -35.64 7.87
N VAL A 361 6.91 -36.48 8.37
CA VAL A 361 6.52 -37.72 9.04
C VAL A 361 5.85 -37.42 10.40
N VAL A 362 6.27 -36.38 11.12
CA VAL A 362 5.58 -35.93 12.34
C VAL A 362 4.16 -35.41 12.04
N GLU A 363 3.98 -34.61 10.99
CA GLU A 363 2.65 -34.17 10.54
C GLU A 363 1.75 -35.37 10.22
N ASN A 364 2.28 -36.39 9.53
CA ASN A 364 1.57 -37.64 9.25
C ASN A 364 1.28 -38.46 10.52
N TYR A 365 2.20 -38.47 11.49
CA TYR A 365 2.04 -39.16 12.76
C TYR A 365 0.86 -38.60 13.58
N GLU A 366 0.69 -37.28 13.61
CA GLU A 366 -0.40 -36.62 14.34
C GLU A 366 -1.80 -37.04 13.84
N VAL A 367 -1.94 -37.35 12.54
CA VAL A 367 -3.20 -37.74 11.91
C VAL A 367 -3.38 -39.26 11.79
N THR A 368 -2.36 -40.05 12.12
CA THR A 368 -2.40 -41.51 12.08
C THR A 368 -3.38 -42.08 13.12
N LEU A 369 -4.07 -43.18 12.77
CA LEU A 369 -5.01 -43.87 13.67
C LEU A 369 -4.30 -44.39 14.93
N ASP A 370 -5.02 -44.39 16.06
CA ASP A 370 -4.48 -44.78 17.37
C ASP A 370 -3.83 -46.20 17.33
N GLU A 371 -4.41 -47.14 16.58
CA GLU A 371 -3.92 -48.52 16.43
C GLU A 371 -2.56 -48.62 15.70
N LYS A 372 -2.33 -47.76 14.70
CA LYS A 372 -1.10 -47.76 13.89
C LYS A 372 -0.01 -46.86 14.46
N ARG A 373 -0.38 -45.96 15.37
CA ARG A 373 0.51 -44.92 15.89
C ARG A 373 1.73 -45.48 16.65
N PRO A 374 1.63 -46.53 17.49
CA PRO A 374 2.81 -47.09 18.16
C PRO A 374 3.88 -47.61 17.18
N HIS A 375 3.46 -48.27 16.10
CA HIS A 375 4.39 -48.74 15.06
C HIS A 375 5.09 -47.56 14.37
N LEU A 376 4.32 -46.54 13.97
CA LEU A 376 4.87 -45.35 13.32
C LEU A 376 5.77 -44.56 14.28
N ALA A 377 5.46 -44.50 15.58
CA ALA A 377 6.34 -43.91 16.59
C ALA A 377 7.71 -44.59 16.59
N GLN A 378 7.72 -45.93 16.55
CA GLN A 378 8.95 -46.71 16.51
C GLN A 378 9.75 -46.45 15.23
N GLU A 379 9.08 -46.42 14.08
CA GLU A 379 9.71 -46.11 12.79
C GLU A 379 10.32 -44.69 12.77
N VAL A 380 9.60 -43.69 13.26
CA VAL A 380 10.09 -42.30 13.39
C VAL A 380 11.32 -42.24 14.28
N TYR A 381 11.28 -42.92 15.43
CA TYR A 381 12.40 -42.96 16.36
C TYR A 381 13.64 -43.62 15.75
N ASP A 382 13.48 -44.82 15.20
CA ASP A 382 14.57 -45.60 14.62
C ASP A 382 15.22 -44.88 13.44
N ARG A 383 14.42 -44.18 12.63
CA ARG A 383 14.91 -43.48 11.45
C ARG A 383 15.51 -42.11 11.74
N TYR A 384 14.88 -41.28 12.56
CA TYR A 384 15.28 -39.86 12.68
C TYR A 384 15.91 -39.49 14.02
N LEU A 385 15.74 -40.29 15.08
CA LEU A 385 16.19 -39.94 16.44
C LEU A 385 17.24 -40.89 17.01
N ARG A 386 17.43 -42.07 16.40
CA ARG A 386 18.43 -43.06 16.83
C ARG A 386 19.83 -42.65 16.39
N CYS A 387 20.79 -42.66 17.32
CA CYS A 387 22.12 -42.08 17.11
C CYS A 387 22.97 -42.75 16.02
N ASP A 388 22.67 -44.00 15.66
CA ASP A 388 23.31 -44.79 14.61
C ASP A 388 22.60 -44.69 13.25
N SER A 389 21.49 -43.95 13.16
CA SER A 389 20.72 -43.82 11.92
C SER A 389 21.44 -42.96 10.88
N THR A 390 21.35 -43.37 9.62
CA THR A 390 21.80 -42.57 8.48
C THR A 390 20.98 -41.31 8.28
N ASP A 391 19.71 -41.31 8.71
CA ASP A 391 18.75 -40.21 8.57
C ASP A 391 18.61 -39.37 9.86
N LEU A 392 19.54 -39.53 10.82
CA LEU A 392 19.53 -38.81 12.10
C LEU A 392 19.37 -37.29 11.91
N VAL A 393 18.44 -36.72 12.68
CA VAL A 393 18.23 -35.28 12.84
C VAL A 393 18.99 -34.82 14.09
N ASP A 394 20.23 -34.39 13.87
CA ASP A 394 21.21 -34.04 14.91
C ASP A 394 20.86 -32.77 15.70
N GLN A 395 19.88 -31.99 15.24
CA GLN A 395 19.39 -30.79 15.94
C GLN A 395 18.61 -31.11 17.22
N VAL A 396 18.02 -32.31 17.32
CA VAL A 396 17.22 -32.69 18.49
C VAL A 396 18.16 -33.10 19.63
N ASN A 397 18.06 -32.40 20.77
CA ASN A 397 18.94 -32.69 21.91
C ASN A 397 18.68 -34.08 22.52
N SER A 398 19.74 -34.67 23.10
CA SER A 398 19.72 -36.02 23.67
C SER A 398 18.68 -36.21 24.77
N ASN A 399 18.37 -35.16 25.55
CA ASN A 399 17.38 -35.21 26.60
C ASN A 399 15.97 -35.40 26.03
N THR A 400 15.62 -34.66 24.98
CA THR A 400 14.30 -34.77 24.32
C THR A 400 14.15 -36.13 23.63
N VAL A 401 15.22 -36.64 23.01
CA VAL A 401 15.24 -38.00 22.44
C VAL A 401 15.00 -39.06 23.51
N ALA A 402 15.62 -38.92 24.68
CA ALA A 402 15.42 -39.83 25.81
C ALA A 402 13.98 -39.78 26.36
N GLU A 403 13.39 -38.58 26.49
CA GLU A 403 11.98 -38.40 26.90
C GLU A 403 10.99 -39.09 25.94
N CYS A 404 11.21 -38.98 24.62
CA CYS A 404 10.41 -39.68 23.63
C CYS A 404 10.54 -41.20 23.78
N LYS A 405 11.78 -41.70 23.94
CA LYS A 405 12.04 -43.14 24.14
C LYS A 405 11.36 -43.69 25.39
N GLU A 406 11.42 -42.96 26.50
CA GLU A 406 10.76 -43.34 27.76
C GLU A 406 9.23 -43.33 27.63
N SER A 407 8.66 -42.35 26.92
CA SER A 407 7.22 -42.31 26.66
C SER A 407 6.77 -43.49 25.79
N MET A 408 7.57 -43.86 24.79
CA MET A 408 7.32 -45.03 23.95
C MET A 408 7.45 -46.35 24.71
N SER A 409 8.45 -46.50 25.60
CA SER A 409 8.63 -47.72 26.41
C SER A 409 7.51 -47.95 27.41
N ARG A 410 6.84 -46.89 27.85
CA ARG A 410 5.59 -46.95 28.63
C ARG A 410 4.34 -47.24 27.79
N ASN A 411 4.51 -47.60 26.52
CA ASN A 411 3.45 -47.78 25.52
C ASN A 411 2.53 -46.56 25.38
N ASN A 412 3.07 -45.35 25.62
CA ASN A 412 2.34 -44.10 25.58
C ASN A 412 2.63 -43.32 24.28
N ALA A 413 2.21 -43.89 23.15
CA ALA A 413 2.25 -43.26 21.83
C ALA A 413 1.09 -42.26 21.67
N HIS A 414 1.06 -41.24 22.52
CA HIS A 414 0.09 -40.14 22.40
C HIS A 414 0.40 -39.26 21.17
N ARG A 415 -0.58 -38.47 20.74
CA ARG A 415 -0.53 -37.71 19.48
C ARG A 415 0.57 -36.64 19.46
N GLU A 416 0.90 -36.07 20.61
CA GLU A 416 1.83 -34.95 20.77
C GLU A 416 3.27 -35.39 21.08
N LEU A 417 3.56 -36.71 20.97
CA LEU A 417 4.82 -37.33 21.35
C LEU A 417 6.06 -36.63 20.77
N PHE A 418 5.97 -36.16 19.52
CA PHE A 418 7.09 -35.54 18.80
C PHE A 418 7.01 -34.02 18.72
N ASN A 419 6.03 -33.36 19.35
CA ASN A 419 5.83 -31.91 19.24
C ASN A 419 7.07 -31.14 19.68
N LYS A 420 7.69 -31.54 20.80
CA LYS A 420 8.91 -30.90 21.30
C LYS A 420 10.10 -31.07 20.34
N CYS A 421 10.22 -32.24 19.70
CA CYS A 421 11.23 -32.47 18.67
C CYS A 421 10.98 -31.60 17.44
N ALA A 422 9.74 -31.53 16.96
CA ALA A 422 9.36 -30.71 15.81
C ALA A 422 9.61 -29.22 16.06
N GLU A 423 9.29 -28.70 17.25
CA GLU A 423 9.57 -27.31 17.61
C GLU A 423 11.07 -26.99 17.65
N ILE A 424 11.92 -27.91 18.14
CA ILE A 424 13.39 -27.75 18.08
C ILE A 424 13.87 -27.69 16.62
N VAL A 425 13.37 -28.57 15.76
CA VAL A 425 13.73 -28.58 14.34
C VAL A 425 13.27 -27.31 13.63
N LYS A 426 12.06 -26.82 13.90
CA LYS A 426 11.57 -25.55 13.37
C LYS A 426 12.38 -24.35 13.87
N ASP A 427 12.75 -24.32 15.15
CA ASP A 427 13.62 -23.28 15.71
C ASP A 427 14.98 -23.26 15.01
N TYR A 428 15.58 -24.43 14.75
CA TYR A 428 16.79 -24.53 13.92
C TYR A 428 16.57 -23.98 12.51
N LEU A 429 15.52 -24.44 11.80
CA LEU A 429 15.23 -24.00 10.43
C LEU A 429 14.95 -22.49 10.35
N SER A 430 14.44 -21.88 11.43
CA SER A 430 14.14 -20.45 11.51
C SER A 430 15.36 -19.52 11.59
N LYS A 431 16.57 -20.08 11.80
CA LYS A 431 17.80 -19.33 12.01
C LYS A 431 18.64 -19.26 10.73
N GLU A 432 19.84 -19.84 10.74
CA GLU A 432 20.77 -19.84 9.60
C GLU A 432 20.16 -20.42 8.32
N PRO A 433 19.40 -21.54 8.35
CA PRO A 433 18.77 -22.07 7.14
C PRO A 433 17.79 -21.10 6.47
N LEU A 434 17.03 -20.32 7.25
CA LEU A 434 16.14 -19.29 6.72
C LEU A 434 16.92 -18.13 6.09
N ASN A 435 18.02 -17.69 6.70
CA ASN A 435 18.88 -16.65 6.14
C ASN A 435 19.49 -17.09 4.81
N ASP A 436 20.01 -18.33 4.74
CA ASP A 436 20.52 -18.92 3.51
C ASP A 436 19.45 -19.01 2.42
N PHE A 437 18.20 -19.34 2.80
CA PHE A 437 17.09 -19.34 1.87
C PHE A 437 16.82 -17.94 1.32
N ILE A 438 16.80 -16.91 2.18
CA ILE A 438 16.58 -15.51 1.79
C ILE A 438 17.65 -15.03 0.80
N ASP A 439 18.90 -15.48 0.97
CA ASP A 439 20.00 -15.14 0.07
C ASP A 439 20.03 -15.99 -1.23
N SER A 440 19.19 -17.03 -1.31
CA SER A 440 19.16 -17.96 -2.44
C SER A 440 18.32 -17.48 -3.64
N MET A 441 18.46 -18.17 -4.77
CA MET A 441 17.60 -17.94 -5.94
C MET A 441 16.12 -18.32 -5.69
N TYR A 442 15.84 -19.22 -4.75
CA TYR A 442 14.47 -19.63 -4.41
C TYR A 442 13.69 -18.48 -3.78
N PHE A 443 14.33 -17.64 -2.97
CA PHE A 443 13.69 -16.44 -2.45
C PHE A 443 13.50 -15.38 -3.54
N LYS A 444 14.44 -15.24 -4.50
CA LYS A 444 14.22 -14.39 -5.69
C LYS A 444 13.00 -14.84 -6.49
N ARG A 445 12.82 -16.15 -6.65
CA ARG A 445 11.62 -16.75 -7.27
C ARG A 445 10.36 -16.47 -6.45
N TYR A 446 10.42 -16.58 -5.13
CA TYR A 446 9.30 -16.19 -4.25
C TYR A 446 8.87 -14.74 -4.49
N LEU A 447 9.83 -13.82 -4.63
CA LEU A 447 9.54 -12.41 -4.91
C LEU A 447 8.87 -12.20 -6.28
N GLN A 448 9.22 -12.98 -7.30
CA GLN A 448 8.51 -12.96 -8.59
C GLN A 448 7.05 -13.41 -8.42
N TRP A 449 6.79 -14.45 -7.61
CA TRP A 449 5.43 -14.87 -7.27
C TRP A 449 4.66 -13.79 -6.50
N LYS A 450 5.30 -13.12 -5.54
CA LYS A 450 4.69 -11.97 -4.83
C LYS A 450 4.40 -10.80 -5.76
N TYR A 451 5.24 -10.56 -6.77
CA TYR A 451 4.97 -9.55 -7.79
C TYR A 451 3.72 -9.90 -8.62
N LEU A 452 3.58 -11.17 -9.04
CA LEU A 452 2.39 -11.66 -9.75
C LEU A 452 1.12 -11.55 -8.88
N GLU A 453 1.23 -11.90 -7.60
CA GLU A 453 0.15 -11.76 -6.62
C GLU A 453 -0.32 -10.30 -6.52
N SER A 454 0.61 -9.34 -6.53
CA SER A 454 0.30 -7.91 -6.37
C SER A 454 -0.32 -7.23 -7.60
N GLN A 455 -0.50 -7.95 -8.71
CA GLN A 455 -1.05 -7.35 -9.93
C GLN A 455 -2.50 -6.88 -9.74
N PRO A 456 -2.92 -5.77 -10.37
CA PRO A 456 -4.26 -5.23 -10.21
C PRO A 456 -5.36 -6.22 -10.60
N VAL A 457 -6.33 -6.39 -9.69
CA VAL A 457 -7.51 -7.23 -9.93
C VAL A 457 -8.64 -6.37 -10.46
N THR A 458 -9.26 -6.82 -11.55
CA THR A 458 -10.39 -6.12 -12.15
C THR A 458 -11.48 -7.11 -12.55
N LYS A 459 -12.65 -6.61 -12.99
CA LYS A 459 -13.69 -7.45 -13.59
C LYS A 459 -13.19 -8.34 -14.74
N ASN A 460 -12.09 -7.96 -15.41
CA ASN A 460 -11.54 -8.72 -16.53
C ASN A 460 -10.74 -9.96 -16.08
N THR A 461 -10.31 -10.01 -14.82
CA THR A 461 -9.67 -11.18 -14.22
C THR A 461 -10.62 -12.38 -14.19
N PHE A 462 -11.93 -12.13 -14.15
CA PHE A 462 -12.96 -13.15 -13.98
C PHE A 462 -13.84 -13.34 -15.22
N ARG A 463 -14.41 -14.54 -15.32
CA ARG A 463 -15.58 -14.85 -16.15
C ARG A 463 -16.75 -15.14 -15.22
N MET A 464 -17.86 -14.44 -15.42
CA MET A 464 -19.06 -14.58 -14.58
C MET A 464 -19.99 -15.66 -15.13
N TYR A 465 -20.64 -16.41 -14.24
CA TYR A 465 -21.61 -17.47 -14.52
C TYR A 465 -22.93 -17.20 -13.78
N ARG A 466 -23.73 -18.24 -13.54
CA ARG A 466 -25.06 -18.16 -12.94
C ARG A 466 -25.06 -17.56 -11.53
N VAL A 467 -26.18 -16.95 -11.16
CA VAL A 467 -26.47 -16.54 -9.78
C VAL A 467 -26.66 -17.78 -8.92
N LEU A 468 -26.01 -17.80 -7.75
CA LEU A 468 -26.10 -18.87 -6.74
C LEU A 468 -27.08 -18.49 -5.62
N GLY A 469 -27.19 -17.20 -5.31
CA GLY A 469 -28.07 -16.71 -4.25
C GLY A 469 -28.12 -15.19 -4.17
N LYS A 470 -28.91 -14.70 -3.21
CA LYS A 470 -29.20 -13.27 -3.03
C LYS A 470 -29.00 -12.89 -1.56
N GLY A 471 -28.16 -11.90 -1.29
CA GLY A 471 -27.85 -11.39 0.04
C GLY A 471 -28.39 -9.98 0.28
N GLY A 472 -28.18 -9.41 1.47
CA GLY A 472 -28.76 -8.11 1.85
C GLY A 472 -28.43 -6.93 0.92
N PHE A 473 -27.22 -6.91 0.33
CA PHE A 473 -26.70 -5.82 -0.49
C PHE A 473 -26.58 -6.15 -1.98
N GLY A 474 -26.96 -7.34 -2.42
CA GLY A 474 -26.83 -7.74 -3.82
C GLY A 474 -26.87 -9.26 -3.99
N GLU A 475 -26.20 -9.75 -5.02
CA GLU A 475 -26.24 -11.14 -5.45
C GLU A 475 -24.91 -11.86 -5.25
N VAL A 476 -24.96 -13.19 -5.15
CA VAL A 476 -23.80 -14.07 -5.22
C VAL A 476 -23.90 -14.84 -6.51
N CYS A 477 -22.82 -14.87 -7.30
CA CYS A 477 -22.78 -15.59 -8.58
C CYS A 477 -21.50 -16.40 -8.69
N ALA A 478 -21.56 -17.52 -9.41
CA ALA A 478 -20.36 -18.29 -9.72
C ALA A 478 -19.46 -17.46 -10.66
N CYS A 479 -18.16 -17.51 -10.45
CA CYS A 479 -17.17 -16.91 -11.32
C CYS A 479 -15.96 -17.84 -11.47
N GLN A 480 -15.17 -17.60 -12.51
CA GLN A 480 -13.93 -18.34 -12.77
C GLN A 480 -12.80 -17.37 -13.00
N VAL A 481 -11.64 -17.60 -12.37
CA VAL A 481 -10.41 -16.87 -12.70
C VAL A 481 -9.96 -17.31 -14.09
N ARG A 482 -9.79 -16.35 -15.01
CA ARG A 482 -9.52 -16.68 -16.42
C ARG A 482 -8.15 -17.32 -16.64
N ALA A 483 -7.16 -16.97 -15.82
CA ALA A 483 -5.79 -17.43 -15.98
C ALA A 483 -5.62 -18.89 -15.54
N THR A 484 -6.17 -19.23 -14.36
CA THR A 484 -5.99 -20.52 -13.68
C THR A 484 -7.15 -21.50 -13.94
N GLY A 485 -8.33 -20.99 -14.32
CA GLY A 485 -9.53 -21.79 -14.44
C GLY A 485 -10.22 -22.11 -13.11
N LYS A 486 -9.71 -21.63 -11.96
CA LYS A 486 -10.30 -21.91 -10.65
C LYS A 486 -11.68 -21.26 -10.50
N MET A 487 -12.63 -22.02 -9.96
CA MET A 487 -14.00 -21.59 -9.70
C MET A 487 -14.12 -20.95 -8.31
N TYR A 488 -14.91 -19.88 -8.23
CA TYR A 488 -15.19 -19.12 -7.02
C TYR A 488 -16.65 -18.64 -6.98
N ALA A 489 -17.09 -18.16 -5.83
CA ALA A 489 -18.33 -17.41 -5.66
C ALA A 489 -18.01 -15.90 -5.54
N CYS A 490 -18.61 -15.07 -6.37
CA CYS A 490 -18.49 -13.61 -6.32
C CYS A 490 -19.72 -13.00 -5.66
N LYS A 491 -19.59 -12.58 -4.40
CA LYS A 491 -20.59 -11.77 -3.67
C LYS A 491 -20.46 -10.31 -4.11
N LYS A 492 -21.44 -9.84 -4.89
CA LYS A 492 -21.52 -8.46 -5.37
C LYS A 492 -22.40 -7.64 -4.42
N LEU A 493 -21.83 -6.57 -3.87
CA LEU A 493 -22.51 -5.62 -3.00
C LEU A 493 -22.74 -4.33 -3.79
N GLU A 494 -24.00 -4.01 -4.13
CA GLU A 494 -24.35 -2.83 -4.92
C GLU A 494 -24.01 -1.54 -4.17
N LYS A 495 -23.16 -0.68 -4.75
CA LYS A 495 -22.67 0.57 -4.13
C LYS A 495 -23.82 1.49 -3.68
N LYS A 496 -24.83 1.67 -4.53
CA LYS A 496 -26.02 2.48 -4.21
C LYS A 496 -26.83 1.91 -3.04
N ARG A 497 -26.90 0.58 -2.92
CA ARG A 497 -27.65 -0.10 -1.86
C ARG A 497 -26.90 -0.04 -0.53
N ILE A 498 -25.58 -0.16 -0.55
CA ILE A 498 -24.72 0.08 0.61
C ILE A 498 -24.97 1.50 1.15
N LYS A 499 -24.84 2.52 0.29
CA LYS A 499 -25.03 3.93 0.66
C LYS A 499 -26.43 4.20 1.21
N LYS A 500 -27.47 3.70 0.53
CA LYS A 500 -28.86 3.85 0.99
C LYS A 500 -29.10 3.29 2.40
N ARG A 501 -28.40 2.21 2.75
CA ARG A 501 -28.57 1.51 4.03
C ARG A 501 -27.49 1.85 5.07
N LYS A 502 -26.55 2.75 4.74
CA LYS A 502 -25.38 3.06 5.58
C LYS A 502 -24.59 1.80 5.98
N GLY A 503 -24.37 0.92 5.00
CA GLY A 503 -23.78 -0.41 5.18
C GLY A 503 -22.26 -0.47 5.03
N GLU A 504 -21.58 0.66 4.93
CA GLU A 504 -20.15 0.76 4.60
C GLU A 504 -19.28 0.04 5.63
N ALA A 505 -19.52 0.32 6.92
CA ALA A 505 -18.78 -0.29 8.03
C ALA A 505 -18.96 -1.81 8.05
N MET A 506 -20.17 -2.30 7.77
CA MET A 506 -20.47 -3.73 7.78
C MET A 506 -19.82 -4.46 6.60
N ALA A 507 -19.85 -3.87 5.40
CA ALA A 507 -19.18 -4.43 4.22
C ALA A 507 -17.65 -4.46 4.38
N LEU A 508 -17.07 -3.40 4.95
CA LEU A 508 -15.63 -3.36 5.23
C LEU A 508 -15.24 -4.38 6.31
N ASN A 509 -16.04 -4.47 7.38
CA ASN A 509 -15.81 -5.41 8.47
C ASN A 509 -15.85 -6.86 7.98
N GLU A 510 -16.85 -7.24 7.17
CA GLU A 510 -16.92 -8.57 6.55
C GLU A 510 -15.63 -8.88 5.77
N LYS A 511 -15.19 -7.94 4.92
CA LYS A 511 -13.97 -8.07 4.12
C LYS A 511 -12.73 -8.25 4.99
N LEU A 512 -12.57 -7.45 6.05
CA LEU A 512 -11.39 -7.50 6.93
C LEU A 512 -11.31 -8.81 7.71
N ILE A 513 -12.43 -9.27 8.26
CA ILE A 513 -12.49 -10.54 8.98
C ILE A 513 -12.17 -11.70 8.04
N LEU A 514 -12.79 -11.75 6.85
CA LEU A 514 -12.53 -12.79 5.85
C LEU A 514 -11.09 -12.79 5.34
N GLN A 515 -10.42 -11.64 5.33
CA GLN A 515 -9.02 -11.53 4.95
C GLN A 515 -8.07 -12.05 6.05
N LYS A 516 -8.45 -11.88 7.32
CA LYS A 516 -7.68 -12.33 8.48
C LYS A 516 -7.80 -13.83 8.73
N VAL A 517 -9.01 -14.37 8.57
CA VAL A 517 -9.32 -15.77 8.92
C VAL A 517 -8.82 -16.73 7.85
N ASN A 518 -7.93 -17.64 8.23
CA ASN A 518 -7.49 -18.77 7.40
C ASN A 518 -7.94 -20.09 8.05
N SER A 519 -9.12 -20.57 7.68
CA SER A 519 -9.72 -21.79 8.24
C SER A 519 -10.36 -22.61 7.14
N ARG A 520 -10.20 -23.94 7.18
CA ARG A 520 -10.92 -24.84 6.27
C ARG A 520 -12.44 -24.85 6.52
N PHE A 521 -12.87 -24.45 7.70
CA PHE A 521 -14.27 -24.49 8.14
C PHE A 521 -14.96 -23.13 8.00
N VAL A 522 -14.28 -22.14 7.41
CA VAL A 522 -14.83 -20.82 7.08
C VAL A 522 -14.55 -20.56 5.60
N VAL A 523 -15.47 -19.91 4.90
CA VAL A 523 -15.22 -19.51 3.50
C VAL A 523 -14.04 -18.55 3.44
N SER A 524 -13.12 -18.76 2.49
CA SER A 524 -11.92 -17.94 2.35
C SER A 524 -12.14 -16.84 1.30
N LEU A 525 -11.66 -15.63 1.58
CA LEU A 525 -11.63 -14.54 0.60
C LEU A 525 -10.35 -14.64 -0.23
N ALA A 526 -10.49 -14.83 -1.54
CA ALA A 526 -9.36 -14.85 -2.47
C ALA A 526 -9.10 -13.48 -3.11
N TYR A 527 -10.15 -12.69 -3.37
CA TYR A 527 -10.02 -11.37 -3.97
C TYR A 527 -11.08 -10.39 -3.48
N ALA A 528 -10.69 -9.13 -3.27
CA ALA A 528 -11.59 -8.00 -3.02
C ALA A 528 -11.31 -6.89 -4.04
N PHE A 529 -12.28 -6.60 -4.89
CA PHE A 529 -12.15 -5.56 -5.91
C PHE A 529 -13.44 -4.78 -6.12
N GLU A 530 -13.37 -3.70 -6.88
CA GLU A 530 -14.55 -2.90 -7.23
C GLU A 530 -14.86 -2.89 -8.72
N THR A 531 -16.12 -2.59 -9.02
CA THR A 531 -16.61 -2.26 -10.36
C THR A 531 -17.29 -0.89 -10.32
N LYS A 532 -17.81 -0.46 -11.48
CA LYS A 532 -18.59 0.77 -11.58
C LYS A 532 -19.81 0.77 -10.63
N GLU A 533 -20.43 -0.39 -10.40
CA GLU A 533 -21.74 -0.49 -9.73
C GLU A 533 -21.70 -1.25 -8.41
N ALA A 534 -20.69 -2.09 -8.19
CA ALA A 534 -20.62 -2.99 -7.04
C ALA A 534 -19.20 -3.12 -6.47
N LEU A 535 -19.13 -3.44 -5.18
CA LEU A 535 -17.97 -4.01 -4.51
C LEU A 535 -18.07 -5.54 -4.59
N CYS A 536 -16.96 -6.22 -4.81
CA CYS A 536 -16.93 -7.67 -5.07
C CYS A 536 -16.01 -8.39 -4.10
N LEU A 537 -16.55 -9.37 -3.38
CA LEU A 537 -15.79 -10.37 -2.62
C LEU A 537 -15.80 -11.69 -3.39
N VAL A 538 -14.63 -12.19 -3.76
CA VAL A 538 -14.45 -13.48 -4.41
C VAL A 538 -14.08 -14.50 -3.34
N LEU A 539 -15.01 -15.40 -3.06
CA LEU A 539 -15.01 -16.34 -1.94
C LEU A 539 -14.94 -17.78 -2.43
N THR A 540 -14.45 -18.69 -1.60
CA THR A 540 -14.57 -20.15 -1.82
C THR A 540 -15.96 -20.51 -2.34
N ILE A 541 -16.03 -21.22 -3.46
CA ILE A 541 -17.30 -21.70 -4.00
C ILE A 541 -17.80 -22.90 -3.20
N MET A 542 -19.08 -22.87 -2.84
CA MET A 542 -19.74 -23.91 -2.05
C MET A 542 -20.96 -24.39 -2.84
N ASN A 543 -20.74 -25.34 -3.75
CA ASN A 543 -21.73 -25.81 -4.72
C ASN A 543 -22.79 -26.75 -4.13
N GLY A 544 -22.50 -27.36 -2.98
CA GLY A 544 -23.39 -28.28 -2.29
C GLY A 544 -24.61 -27.59 -1.66
N GLY A 545 -24.75 -26.26 -1.74
CA GLY A 545 -25.90 -25.54 -1.21
C GLY A 545 -25.81 -25.28 0.29
N ASP A 546 -26.85 -24.64 0.84
CA ASP A 546 -26.93 -24.32 2.27
C ASP A 546 -27.62 -25.40 3.09
N LEU A 547 -27.27 -25.50 4.37
CA LEU A 547 -27.78 -26.53 5.27
C LEU A 547 -29.30 -26.46 5.45
N LYS A 548 -29.91 -25.28 5.34
CA LYS A 548 -31.38 -25.16 5.39
C LYS A 548 -32.05 -25.91 4.23
N PHE A 549 -31.51 -25.81 3.03
CA PHE A 549 -32.01 -26.59 1.89
C PHE A 549 -31.92 -28.09 2.19
N HIS A 550 -30.78 -28.56 2.70
CA HIS A 550 -30.59 -29.96 3.06
C HIS A 550 -31.58 -30.42 4.14
N ILE A 551 -31.78 -29.65 5.20
CA ILE A 551 -32.69 -30.01 6.31
C ILE A 551 -34.15 -30.08 5.85
N HIS A 552 -34.59 -29.14 5.00
CA HIS A 552 -36.03 -28.92 4.77
C HIS A 552 -36.55 -29.41 3.42
N ASN A 553 -35.66 -29.64 2.44
CA ASN A 553 -36.03 -29.92 1.06
C ASN A 553 -35.52 -31.29 0.55
N MET A 554 -34.62 -31.97 1.27
CA MET A 554 -34.13 -33.30 0.89
C MET A 554 -34.94 -34.42 1.54
N GLY A 555 -36.22 -34.53 1.17
CA GLY A 555 -37.11 -35.57 1.67
C GLY A 555 -37.75 -35.24 3.02
N ASN A 556 -37.61 -36.14 3.99
CA ASN A 556 -38.16 -35.95 5.34
C ASN A 556 -37.31 -34.92 6.11
N PRO A 557 -37.92 -33.94 6.80
CA PRO A 557 -37.15 -32.91 7.48
C PRO A 557 -36.20 -33.46 8.56
N GLY A 558 -34.97 -32.94 8.54
CA GLY A 558 -33.87 -33.34 9.42
C GLY A 558 -32.93 -34.36 8.78
N PHE A 559 -31.87 -34.70 9.52
CA PHE A 559 -30.84 -35.65 9.17
C PHE A 559 -30.87 -36.84 10.11
N ASP A 560 -30.20 -37.92 9.68
CA ASP A 560 -29.66 -38.91 10.58
C ASP A 560 -28.64 -38.29 11.53
N GLU A 561 -28.49 -38.89 12.72
CA GLU A 561 -27.66 -38.32 13.77
C GLU A 561 -26.17 -38.32 13.39
N GLU A 562 -25.70 -39.31 12.62
CA GLU A 562 -24.30 -39.39 12.16
C GLU A 562 -23.93 -38.17 11.30
N ARG A 563 -24.78 -37.82 10.32
CA ARG A 563 -24.62 -36.61 9.52
C ARG A 563 -24.67 -35.32 10.36
N ALA A 564 -25.60 -35.24 11.31
CA ALA A 564 -25.71 -34.08 12.20
C ALA A 564 -24.46 -33.90 13.09
N ILE A 565 -23.92 -34.99 13.64
CA ILE A 565 -22.69 -35.00 14.47
C ILE A 565 -21.49 -34.56 13.64
N PHE A 566 -21.34 -35.06 12.41
CA PHE A 566 -20.24 -34.70 11.54
C PHE A 566 -20.23 -33.20 11.25
N TYR A 567 -21.36 -32.64 10.80
CA TYR A 567 -21.46 -31.20 10.54
C TYR A 567 -21.31 -30.36 11.80
N SER A 568 -21.86 -30.78 12.95
CA SER A 568 -21.68 -30.03 14.19
C SER A 568 -20.23 -30.03 14.67
N ALA A 569 -19.47 -31.10 14.42
CA ALA A 569 -18.03 -31.14 14.68
C ALA A 569 -17.25 -30.15 13.78
N GLU A 570 -17.53 -30.12 12.47
CA GLU A 570 -16.89 -29.15 11.57
C GLU A 570 -17.23 -27.70 11.91
N ILE A 571 -18.49 -27.42 12.26
CA ILE A 571 -18.93 -26.09 12.72
C ILE A 571 -18.20 -25.73 14.03
N THR A 572 -18.05 -26.68 14.96
CA THR A 572 -17.30 -26.48 16.22
C THR A 572 -15.86 -26.06 15.93
N SER A 573 -15.17 -26.73 15.01
CA SER A 573 -13.81 -26.34 14.59
C SER A 573 -13.78 -24.95 13.92
N GLY A 574 -14.79 -24.61 13.11
CA GLY A 574 -14.95 -23.27 12.53
C GLY A 574 -15.10 -22.17 13.58
N LEU A 575 -15.97 -22.37 14.58
CA LEU A 575 -16.15 -21.45 15.70
C LEU A 575 -14.87 -21.31 16.53
N ARG A 576 -14.21 -22.44 16.83
CA ARG A 576 -12.92 -22.45 17.54
C ARG A 576 -11.88 -21.57 16.83
N HIS A 577 -11.76 -21.69 15.50
CA HIS A 577 -10.81 -20.87 14.73
C HIS A 577 -11.16 -19.38 14.77
N LEU A 578 -12.44 -19.01 14.71
CA LEU A 578 -12.87 -17.62 14.87
C LEU A 578 -12.56 -17.09 16.28
N HIS A 579 -12.88 -17.87 17.32
CA HIS A 579 -12.64 -17.48 18.72
C HIS A 579 -11.16 -17.33 19.05
N LEU A 580 -10.28 -18.18 18.49
CA LEU A 580 -8.82 -18.06 18.62
C LEU A 580 -8.28 -16.73 18.04
N GLU A 581 -8.93 -16.20 17.02
CA GLU A 581 -8.64 -14.89 16.42
C GLU A 581 -9.39 -13.73 17.10
N ASN A 582 -9.99 -14.00 18.27
CA ASN A 582 -10.86 -13.12 19.03
C ASN A 582 -12.09 -12.62 18.24
N ILE A 583 -12.65 -13.40 17.33
CA ILE A 583 -13.82 -13.03 16.52
C ILE A 583 -15.04 -13.81 16.98
N VAL A 584 -16.12 -13.10 17.34
CA VAL A 584 -17.45 -13.71 17.58
C VAL A 584 -18.30 -13.61 16.31
N TYR A 585 -18.97 -14.69 15.93
CA TYR A 585 -19.67 -14.80 14.64
C TYR A 585 -21.08 -14.20 14.65
N ARG A 586 -21.88 -14.49 15.69
CA ARG A 586 -23.20 -13.89 16.01
C ARG A 586 -24.37 -14.16 15.05
N ASP A 587 -24.18 -14.89 13.95
CA ASP A 587 -25.27 -15.22 13.01
C ASP A 587 -25.25 -16.68 12.56
N LEU A 588 -24.99 -17.59 13.50
CA LEU A 588 -25.02 -19.03 13.26
C LEU A 588 -26.46 -19.52 13.06
N LYS A 589 -26.75 -19.93 11.83
CA LYS A 589 -28.02 -20.51 11.38
C LYS A 589 -27.81 -21.42 10.16
N PRO A 590 -28.74 -22.33 9.83
CA PRO A 590 -28.56 -23.27 8.73
C PRO A 590 -28.32 -22.63 7.35
N GLU A 591 -28.88 -21.44 7.09
CA GLU A 591 -28.63 -20.70 5.83
C GLU A 591 -27.18 -20.29 5.62
N ASN A 592 -26.41 -20.12 6.70
CA ASN A 592 -25.05 -19.61 6.65
C ASN A 592 -23.99 -20.74 6.69
N ILE A 593 -24.43 -22.00 6.76
CA ILE A 593 -23.56 -23.17 6.66
C ILE A 593 -23.70 -23.76 5.26
N LEU A 594 -22.61 -23.74 4.50
CA LEU A 594 -22.61 -24.14 3.09
C LEU A 594 -21.80 -25.42 2.90
N LEU A 595 -22.22 -26.28 1.98
CA LEU A 595 -21.54 -27.52 1.62
C LEU A 595 -20.68 -27.34 0.36
N ASP A 596 -19.49 -27.93 0.34
CA ASP A 596 -18.68 -28.06 -0.88
C ASP A 596 -19.06 -29.32 -1.68
N ASP A 597 -18.40 -29.54 -2.82
CA ASP A 597 -18.66 -30.69 -3.71
C ASP A 597 -18.31 -32.04 -3.08
N HIS A 598 -17.49 -32.06 -2.02
CA HIS A 598 -17.10 -33.27 -1.29
C HIS A 598 -18.00 -33.54 -0.08
N GLY A 599 -18.88 -32.59 0.27
CA GLY A 599 -19.81 -32.70 1.39
C GLY A 599 -19.31 -32.13 2.71
N HIS A 600 -18.17 -31.44 2.73
CA HIS A 600 -17.70 -30.71 3.91
C HIS A 600 -18.43 -29.37 4.06
N VAL A 601 -18.65 -28.95 5.31
CA VAL A 601 -19.33 -27.68 5.61
C VAL A 601 -18.37 -26.55 5.96
N ARG A 602 -18.76 -25.32 5.58
CA ARG A 602 -18.08 -24.09 6.00
C ARG A 602 -19.07 -23.02 6.46
N ILE A 603 -18.65 -22.25 7.47
CA ILE A 603 -19.33 -21.03 7.91
C ILE A 603 -19.13 -19.94 6.85
N SER A 604 -20.21 -19.24 6.51
CA SER A 604 -20.24 -18.16 5.52
C SER A 604 -20.90 -16.88 6.08
N ASP A 605 -20.96 -15.80 5.31
CA ASP A 605 -21.59 -14.51 5.66
C ASP A 605 -21.15 -13.92 7.02
N LEU A 606 -19.93 -13.36 7.07
CA LEU A 606 -19.35 -12.79 8.30
C LEU A 606 -19.73 -11.32 8.51
N GLY A 607 -20.81 -10.85 7.87
CA GLY A 607 -21.26 -9.46 7.96
C GLY A 607 -21.58 -9.00 9.39
N LEU A 608 -22.06 -9.90 10.25
CA LEU A 608 -22.35 -9.61 11.65
C LEU A 608 -21.23 -10.02 12.61
N ALA A 609 -20.14 -10.61 12.12
CA ALA A 609 -19.02 -10.99 12.99
C ALA A 609 -18.31 -9.74 13.53
N VAL A 610 -17.72 -9.82 14.72
CA VAL A 610 -16.95 -8.72 15.33
C VAL A 610 -15.71 -9.28 16.01
N GLU A 611 -14.59 -8.60 15.83
CA GLU A 611 -13.39 -8.82 16.63
C GLU A 611 -13.57 -8.16 18.00
N ILE A 612 -13.47 -8.96 19.05
CA ILE A 612 -13.53 -8.54 20.45
C ILE A 612 -12.09 -8.21 20.89
N PRO A 613 -11.83 -7.01 21.43
CA PRO A 613 -10.52 -6.72 21.99
C PRO A 613 -10.16 -7.73 23.10
N PRO A 614 -8.89 -8.15 23.22
CA PRO A 614 -8.48 -9.10 24.24
C PRO A 614 -8.91 -8.66 25.64
N HIS A 615 -9.50 -9.59 26.40
CA HIS A 615 -10.02 -9.36 27.76
C HIS A 615 -11.20 -8.38 27.86
N GLU A 616 -11.81 -7.97 26.75
CA GLU A 616 -13.01 -7.13 26.75
C GLU A 616 -14.29 -7.93 26.45
N THR A 617 -15.43 -7.25 26.58
CA THR A 617 -16.75 -7.76 26.20
C THR A 617 -17.44 -6.76 25.30
N ILE A 618 -18.24 -7.25 24.36
CA ILE A 618 -19.03 -6.40 23.48
C ILE A 618 -20.50 -6.38 23.89
N ARG A 619 -21.25 -5.41 23.36
CA ARG A 619 -22.70 -5.30 23.51
C ARG A 619 -23.31 -5.01 22.15
N GLY A 620 -24.37 -5.74 21.81
CA GLY A 620 -25.13 -5.48 20.60
C GLY A 620 -26.22 -6.52 20.36
N ARG A 621 -27.44 -6.07 20.10
CA ARG A 621 -28.59 -6.93 19.77
C ARG A 621 -28.68 -7.14 18.26
N VAL A 622 -27.88 -8.08 17.75
CA VAL A 622 -27.80 -8.45 16.33
C VAL A 622 -27.92 -9.97 16.17
N GLY A 623 -28.32 -10.42 14.99
CA GLY A 623 -28.51 -11.83 14.66
C GLY A 623 -29.93 -12.15 14.19
N THR A 624 -30.17 -13.40 13.83
CA THR A 624 -31.44 -13.87 13.30
C THR A 624 -32.42 -14.28 14.42
N VAL A 625 -33.68 -13.83 14.32
CA VAL A 625 -34.74 -14.17 15.29
C VAL A 625 -34.92 -15.69 15.38
N GLY A 626 -34.88 -16.23 16.60
CA GLY A 626 -34.91 -17.67 16.88
C GLY A 626 -33.54 -18.30 17.12
N TYR A 627 -32.46 -17.66 16.64
CA TYR A 627 -31.07 -18.11 16.84
C TYR A 627 -30.27 -17.17 17.76
N MET A 628 -30.75 -15.95 18.01
CA MET A 628 -30.14 -15.04 19.00
C MET A 628 -30.22 -15.64 20.42
N ALA A 629 -29.09 -15.70 21.11
CA ALA A 629 -29.02 -16.17 22.49
C ALA A 629 -29.77 -15.24 23.47
N PRO A 630 -30.22 -15.74 24.64
CA PRO A 630 -30.96 -14.94 25.62
C PRO A 630 -30.25 -13.67 26.08
N GLU A 631 -28.93 -13.70 26.27
CA GLU A 631 -28.12 -12.53 26.64
C GLU A 631 -28.06 -11.48 25.52
N VAL A 632 -28.11 -11.89 24.25
CA VAL A 632 -28.18 -10.98 23.09
C VAL A 632 -29.55 -10.29 23.03
N ILE A 633 -30.63 -11.05 23.26
CA ILE A 633 -32.01 -10.53 23.30
C ILE A 633 -32.18 -9.54 24.45
N ARG A 634 -31.63 -9.85 25.63
CA ARG A 634 -31.58 -8.96 26.81
C ARG A 634 -30.62 -7.78 26.64
N ASN A 635 -29.87 -7.74 25.54
CA ASN A 635 -28.88 -6.71 25.23
C ASN A 635 -27.84 -6.57 26.36
N GLU A 636 -27.38 -7.71 26.89
CA GLU A 636 -26.30 -7.83 27.87
C GLU A 636 -24.93 -7.82 27.18
N ARG A 637 -23.86 -7.77 27.97
CA ARG A 637 -22.49 -7.91 27.47
C ARG A 637 -22.15 -9.39 27.30
N TYR A 638 -21.45 -9.71 26.22
CA TYR A 638 -21.08 -11.09 25.90
C TYR A 638 -19.71 -11.15 25.19
N THR A 639 -19.15 -12.37 25.16
CA THR A 639 -17.97 -12.74 24.35
C THR A 639 -18.39 -13.73 23.27
N TRP A 640 -18.07 -15.01 23.43
CA TRP A 640 -18.27 -16.10 22.47
C TRP A 640 -19.59 -16.87 22.71
N SER A 641 -20.24 -16.64 23.85
CA SER A 641 -21.42 -17.39 24.28
C SER A 641 -22.57 -17.46 23.27
N PRO A 642 -22.85 -16.43 22.43
CA PRO A 642 -23.91 -16.52 21.44
C PRO A 642 -23.64 -17.56 20.34
N ASP A 643 -22.38 -17.84 20.03
CA ASP A 643 -22.03 -18.80 18.98
C ASP A 643 -22.29 -20.23 19.44
N TRP A 644 -21.98 -20.57 20.70
CA TRP A 644 -22.29 -21.88 21.28
C TRP A 644 -23.79 -22.13 21.41
N TRP A 645 -24.56 -21.09 21.72
CA TRP A 645 -26.02 -21.16 21.64
C TRP A 645 -26.50 -21.46 20.21
N GLY A 646 -25.95 -20.74 19.22
CA GLY A 646 -26.25 -20.97 17.81
C GLY A 646 -25.93 -22.40 17.36
N LEU A 647 -24.83 -22.99 17.85
CA LEU A 647 -24.48 -24.39 17.59
C LEU A 647 -25.54 -25.34 18.14
N GLY A 648 -26.03 -25.09 19.36
CA GLY A 648 -27.13 -25.84 19.96
C GLY A 648 -28.42 -25.75 19.13
N CYS A 649 -28.76 -24.56 18.62
CA CYS A 649 -29.92 -24.36 17.74
C CYS A 649 -29.78 -25.12 16.41
N ILE A 650 -28.62 -25.06 15.76
CA ILE A 650 -28.40 -25.78 14.49
C ILE A 650 -28.40 -27.29 14.71
N LEU A 651 -27.72 -27.81 15.74
CA LEU A 651 -27.71 -29.24 16.03
C LEU A 651 -29.13 -29.77 16.29
N TYR A 652 -29.91 -29.03 17.07
CA TYR A 652 -31.31 -29.35 17.30
C TYR A 652 -32.08 -29.40 15.98
N GLU A 653 -31.94 -28.37 15.13
CA GLU A 653 -32.69 -28.29 13.87
C GLU A 653 -32.27 -29.34 12.84
N MET A 654 -30.99 -29.71 12.81
CA MET A 654 -30.48 -30.80 12.00
C MET A 654 -31.15 -32.13 12.37
N ILE A 655 -31.32 -32.44 13.65
CA ILE A 655 -31.91 -33.72 14.09
C ILE A 655 -33.44 -33.66 13.99
N GLU A 656 -34.06 -32.64 14.58
CA GLU A 656 -35.51 -32.55 14.69
C GLU A 656 -36.17 -32.23 13.33
N GLY A 657 -35.52 -31.43 12.48
CA GLY A 657 -36.07 -30.90 11.23
C GLY A 657 -36.88 -29.61 11.39
N LYS A 658 -36.80 -28.95 12.55
CA LYS A 658 -37.39 -27.63 12.87
C LYS A 658 -36.55 -26.93 13.93
N ALA A 659 -36.62 -25.60 13.98
CA ALA A 659 -35.95 -24.81 15.01
C ALA A 659 -36.54 -25.06 16.42
N PRO A 660 -35.74 -24.92 17.51
CA PRO A 660 -36.18 -25.26 18.86
C PRO A 660 -37.34 -24.41 19.40
N PHE A 661 -37.41 -23.14 19.01
CA PHE A 661 -38.40 -22.18 19.54
C PHE A 661 -39.43 -21.72 18.50
N ARG A 662 -39.43 -22.32 17.30
CA ARG A 662 -40.31 -21.92 16.20
C ARG A 662 -40.67 -23.10 15.30
N ALA A 663 -41.97 -23.35 15.13
CA ALA A 663 -42.44 -24.39 14.25
C ALA A 663 -42.29 -24.00 12.77
N ARG A 664 -42.20 -25.02 11.91
CA ARG A 664 -42.07 -24.83 10.45
C ARG A 664 -43.30 -24.09 9.90
N LYS A 665 -43.07 -23.02 9.13
CA LYS A 665 -44.10 -22.13 8.56
C LYS A 665 -45.00 -21.42 9.59
N GLU A 666 -44.61 -21.40 10.87
CA GLU A 666 -45.33 -20.69 11.91
C GLU A 666 -45.24 -19.16 11.71
N LYS A 667 -46.40 -18.50 11.64
CA LYS A 667 -46.52 -17.04 11.58
C LYS A 667 -46.74 -16.48 12.98
N VAL A 668 -45.64 -16.24 13.69
CA VAL A 668 -45.63 -15.61 15.02
C VAL A 668 -44.89 -14.29 14.99
N LYS A 669 -45.30 -13.38 15.87
CA LYS A 669 -44.61 -12.10 16.08
C LYS A 669 -43.21 -12.34 16.65
N ARG A 670 -42.30 -11.42 16.35
CA ARG A 670 -40.90 -11.49 16.79
C ARG A 670 -40.79 -11.58 18.31
N GLU A 671 -41.60 -10.79 19.01
CA GLU A 671 -41.58 -10.66 20.47
C GLU A 671 -41.94 -11.99 21.15
N GLU A 672 -42.86 -12.77 20.55
CA GLU A 672 -43.24 -14.08 21.08
C GLU A 672 -42.10 -15.09 20.93
N VAL A 673 -41.42 -15.13 19.77
CA VAL A 673 -40.25 -16.02 19.60
C VAL A 673 -39.14 -15.64 20.59
N GLU A 674 -38.91 -14.35 20.82
CA GLU A 674 -37.94 -13.88 21.80
C GLU A 674 -38.34 -14.22 23.25
N ARG A 675 -39.64 -14.21 23.58
CA ARG A 675 -40.15 -14.69 24.87
C ARG A 675 -39.85 -16.18 25.05
N ARG A 676 -40.19 -17.01 24.06
CA ARG A 676 -39.90 -18.47 24.08
C ARG A 676 -38.42 -18.76 24.30
N VAL A 677 -37.53 -18.08 23.57
CA VAL A 677 -36.07 -18.22 23.74
C VAL A 677 -35.63 -17.90 25.18
N LYS A 678 -36.23 -16.90 25.83
CA LYS A 678 -35.89 -16.50 27.21
C LYS A 678 -36.51 -17.37 28.29
N GLU A 679 -37.67 -17.97 28.05
CA GLU A 679 -38.50 -18.55 29.12
C GLU A 679 -38.77 -20.04 28.91
N ASP A 680 -39.11 -20.45 27.70
CA ASP A 680 -39.61 -21.80 27.44
C ASP A 680 -38.44 -22.80 27.32
N PRO A 681 -38.56 -24.02 27.88
CA PRO A 681 -37.61 -25.08 27.61
C PRO A 681 -37.79 -25.61 26.18
N GLU A 682 -36.71 -26.10 25.58
CA GLU A 682 -36.75 -26.82 24.33
C GLU A 682 -37.32 -28.25 24.50
N MET A 683 -38.02 -28.75 23.48
CA MET A 683 -38.69 -30.05 23.52
C MET A 683 -37.99 -31.03 22.58
N TYR A 684 -37.63 -32.23 23.05
CA TYR A 684 -36.93 -33.22 22.23
C TYR A 684 -37.84 -34.38 21.85
N SER A 685 -37.90 -34.73 20.56
CA SER A 685 -38.59 -35.94 20.10
C SER A 685 -37.74 -37.20 20.31
N ASN A 686 -38.29 -38.35 19.91
CA ASN A 686 -37.57 -39.62 19.89
C ASN A 686 -36.46 -39.71 18.83
N LYS A 687 -36.24 -38.65 18.03
CA LYS A 687 -35.13 -38.58 17.08
C LYS A 687 -33.76 -38.37 17.73
N PHE A 688 -33.71 -37.89 18.97
CA PHE A 688 -32.46 -37.60 19.67
C PHE A 688 -31.98 -38.82 20.46
N SER A 689 -30.72 -39.21 20.27
CA SER A 689 -30.04 -40.02 21.27
C SER A 689 -29.87 -39.26 22.58
N GLU A 690 -29.63 -39.98 23.67
CA GLU A 690 -29.39 -39.35 24.98
C GLU A 690 -28.16 -38.43 24.93
N ALA A 691 -27.11 -38.82 24.21
CA ALA A 691 -25.92 -37.98 24.04
C ALA A 691 -26.22 -36.71 23.23
N ALA A 692 -27.01 -36.80 22.15
CA ALA A 692 -27.36 -35.64 21.34
C ALA A 692 -28.24 -34.66 22.12
N LYS A 693 -29.23 -35.18 22.84
CA LYS A 693 -30.09 -34.41 23.75
C LYS A 693 -29.27 -33.69 24.83
N GLN A 694 -28.36 -34.40 25.50
CA GLN A 694 -27.51 -33.82 26.54
C GLN A 694 -26.65 -32.68 26.00
N LEU A 695 -26.03 -32.85 24.82
CA LEU A 695 -25.24 -31.78 24.22
C LEU A 695 -26.09 -30.55 23.90
N CYS A 696 -27.26 -30.75 23.26
CA CYS A 696 -28.19 -29.66 22.98
C CYS A 696 -28.62 -28.93 24.26
N MET A 697 -29.00 -29.64 25.32
CA MET A 697 -29.40 -29.04 26.60
C MET A 697 -28.26 -28.24 27.25
N GLN A 698 -27.01 -28.69 27.12
CA GLN A 698 -25.85 -28.00 27.66
C GLN A 698 -25.45 -26.75 26.83
N LEU A 699 -25.63 -26.78 25.51
CA LEU A 699 -25.41 -25.63 24.62
C LEU A 699 -26.57 -24.62 24.68
N LEU A 700 -27.81 -25.07 24.94
CA LEU A 700 -29.01 -24.24 25.04
C LEU A 700 -29.31 -23.80 26.49
N GLN A 701 -28.32 -23.82 27.37
CA GLN A 701 -28.43 -23.19 28.68
C GLN A 701 -28.66 -21.69 28.52
N LYS A 702 -29.74 -21.18 29.15
CA LYS A 702 -30.17 -19.78 29.02
C LYS A 702 -29.21 -18.81 29.74
N ASP A 703 -28.61 -19.25 30.84
CA ASP A 703 -27.50 -18.54 31.49
C ASP A 703 -26.18 -18.90 30.79
N PRO A 704 -25.49 -17.93 30.15
CA PRO A 704 -24.22 -18.18 29.48
C PRO A 704 -23.14 -18.72 30.42
N LYS A 705 -23.20 -18.47 31.73
CA LYS A 705 -22.20 -19.00 32.69
C LYS A 705 -22.25 -20.51 32.85
N ASN A 706 -23.43 -21.10 32.64
CA ASN A 706 -23.65 -22.54 32.74
C ASN A 706 -23.63 -23.22 31.36
N ARG A 707 -23.43 -22.45 30.28
CA ARG A 707 -23.46 -22.95 28.90
C ARG A 707 -22.13 -23.61 28.55
N LEU A 708 -22.20 -24.82 27.97
CA LEU A 708 -21.02 -25.52 27.47
C LEU A 708 -20.29 -24.66 26.43
N GLY A 709 -18.96 -24.66 26.50
CA GLY A 709 -18.12 -23.78 25.68
C GLY A 709 -17.82 -22.41 26.27
N CYS A 710 -18.51 -22.01 27.36
CA CYS A 710 -18.29 -20.71 28.02
C CYS A 710 -17.48 -20.80 29.32
N GLY A 711 -17.17 -22.01 29.78
CA GLY A 711 -16.32 -22.27 30.95
C GLY A 711 -14.82 -22.18 30.65
N ALA A 712 -14.00 -22.53 31.63
CA ALA A 712 -12.53 -22.46 31.52
C ALA A 712 -11.94 -23.35 30.41
N GLY A 713 -12.56 -24.49 30.10
CA GLY A 713 -12.12 -25.37 29.01
C GLY A 713 -12.59 -24.92 27.62
N GLY A 714 -13.50 -23.94 27.53
CA GLY A 714 -13.93 -23.34 26.26
C GLY A 714 -14.36 -24.38 25.22
N SER A 715 -13.86 -24.24 23.99
CA SER A 715 -14.12 -25.19 22.89
C SER A 715 -13.68 -26.64 23.18
N THR A 716 -12.72 -26.85 24.09
CA THR A 716 -12.23 -28.18 24.46
C THR A 716 -13.32 -28.97 25.20
N ASP A 717 -14.10 -28.33 26.06
CA ASP A 717 -15.20 -28.97 26.78
C ASP A 717 -16.30 -29.43 25.81
N VAL A 718 -16.58 -28.63 24.77
CA VAL A 718 -17.51 -28.99 23.69
C VAL A 718 -16.98 -30.20 22.93
N SER A 719 -15.69 -30.18 22.59
CA SER A 719 -15.04 -31.23 21.79
C SER A 719 -14.90 -32.56 22.54
N ALA A 720 -14.83 -32.52 23.88
CA ALA A 720 -14.72 -33.68 24.76
C ALA A 720 -16.07 -34.33 25.08
N HIS A 721 -17.19 -33.72 24.68
CA HIS A 721 -18.52 -34.27 24.94
C HIS A 721 -18.70 -35.67 24.33
N ASN A 722 -19.41 -36.56 25.04
CA ASN A 722 -19.54 -37.98 24.66
C ASN A 722 -20.19 -38.20 23.28
N LEU A 723 -20.98 -37.24 22.78
CA LEU A 723 -21.50 -37.25 21.41
C LEU A 723 -20.38 -37.34 20.36
N TYR A 724 -19.24 -36.69 20.60
CA TYR A 724 -18.10 -36.65 19.69
C TYR A 724 -17.09 -37.76 19.94
N LYS A 725 -17.42 -38.79 20.73
CA LYS A 725 -16.49 -39.88 21.09
C LYS A 725 -15.86 -40.59 19.88
N LYS A 726 -16.57 -40.66 18.75
CA LYS A 726 -16.08 -41.26 17.50
C LYS A 726 -15.30 -40.29 16.60
N ILE A 727 -15.34 -38.99 16.90
CA ILE A 727 -14.67 -37.96 16.09
C ILE A 727 -13.20 -37.88 16.49
N THR A 728 -12.32 -38.14 15.51
CA THR A 728 -10.89 -37.85 15.66
C THR A 728 -10.60 -36.43 15.19
N TRP A 729 -10.63 -35.47 16.11
CA TRP A 729 -10.53 -34.03 15.82
C TRP A 729 -9.35 -33.64 14.91
N LYS A 730 -8.13 -34.13 15.16
CA LYS A 730 -6.96 -33.85 14.31
C LYS A 730 -7.15 -34.32 12.87
N ARG A 731 -7.82 -35.46 12.65
CA ARG A 731 -8.13 -35.98 11.31
C ARG A 731 -9.23 -35.16 10.64
N LEU A 732 -10.23 -34.72 11.40
CA LEU A 732 -11.29 -33.82 10.92
C LEU A 732 -10.69 -32.46 10.49
N GLU A 733 -9.84 -31.87 11.33
CA GLU A 733 -9.11 -30.63 11.05
C GLU A 733 -8.17 -30.78 9.85
N ALA A 734 -7.54 -31.95 9.68
CA ALA A 734 -6.74 -32.29 8.50
C ALA A 734 -7.59 -32.60 7.26
N GLY A 735 -8.88 -32.89 7.40
CA GLY A 735 -9.79 -33.14 6.27
C GLY A 735 -9.69 -34.52 5.67
N ILE A 736 -9.27 -35.49 6.47
CA ILE A 736 -9.03 -36.87 6.05
C ILE A 736 -10.20 -37.76 6.51
N VAL A 737 -11.25 -37.17 7.08
CA VAL A 737 -12.47 -37.88 7.47
C VAL A 737 -13.49 -37.67 6.37
N ASP A 738 -13.90 -38.76 5.74
CA ASP A 738 -14.91 -38.73 4.68
C ASP A 738 -16.27 -38.24 5.23
N PRO A 739 -16.94 -37.29 4.54
CA PRO A 739 -18.27 -36.87 4.94
C PRO A 739 -19.31 -37.99 4.78
N PRO A 740 -20.30 -38.08 5.68
CA PRO A 740 -21.37 -39.09 5.58
C PRO A 740 -22.35 -38.83 4.43
N PHE A 741 -22.29 -37.65 3.80
CA PHE A 741 -23.09 -37.29 2.65
C PHE A 741 -22.25 -36.48 1.66
N VAL A 742 -22.26 -36.90 0.39
CA VAL A 742 -21.61 -36.20 -0.72
C VAL A 742 -22.71 -35.67 -1.67
N PRO A 743 -22.75 -34.36 -1.97
CA PRO A 743 -23.68 -33.79 -2.94
C PRO A 743 -23.50 -34.39 -4.35
N ASP A 744 -24.60 -34.58 -5.08
CA ASP A 744 -24.54 -34.98 -6.50
C ASP A 744 -24.03 -33.80 -7.34
N PRO A 745 -22.90 -33.95 -8.07
CA PRO A 745 -22.33 -32.86 -8.88
C PRO A 745 -23.24 -32.41 -10.04
N ARG A 746 -24.28 -33.19 -10.39
CA ARG A 746 -25.27 -32.83 -11.42
C ARG A 746 -26.46 -32.06 -10.85
N ALA A 747 -26.65 -32.11 -9.53
CA ALA A 747 -27.76 -31.45 -8.85
C ALA A 747 -27.42 -30.00 -8.51
N VAL A 748 -28.46 -29.17 -8.42
CA VAL A 748 -28.34 -27.77 -7.98
C VAL A 748 -29.09 -27.64 -6.67
N TYR A 749 -28.33 -27.51 -5.57
CA TYR A 749 -28.87 -27.42 -4.22
C TYR A 749 -29.25 -25.98 -3.84
N CYS A 750 -29.99 -25.30 -4.71
CA CYS A 750 -30.56 -23.99 -4.41
C CYS A 750 -31.93 -23.83 -5.06
N LYS A 751 -32.62 -22.74 -4.74
CA LYS A 751 -33.88 -22.40 -5.42
C LYS A 751 -33.62 -22.08 -6.89
N ASP A 752 -34.61 -22.36 -7.75
CA ASP A 752 -34.53 -22.01 -9.16
C ASP A 752 -34.25 -20.52 -9.34
N VAL A 753 -33.46 -20.17 -10.37
CA VAL A 753 -33.06 -18.78 -10.63
C VAL A 753 -34.27 -17.86 -10.81
N LEU A 754 -35.39 -18.40 -11.32
CA LEU A 754 -36.65 -17.68 -11.48
C LEU A 754 -37.35 -17.37 -10.15
N ASP A 755 -37.10 -18.19 -9.11
CA ASP A 755 -37.64 -18.00 -7.76
C ASP A 755 -36.78 -17.06 -6.91
N ILE A 756 -35.60 -16.66 -7.42
CA ILE A 756 -34.78 -15.63 -6.79
C ILE A 756 -35.42 -14.28 -7.10
N GLU A 757 -36.17 -13.74 -6.13
CA GLU A 757 -36.82 -12.44 -6.24
C GLU A 757 -35.85 -11.39 -6.82
N GLN A 758 -36.30 -10.56 -7.77
CA GLN A 758 -35.47 -9.46 -8.26
C GLN A 758 -35.41 -8.32 -7.23
N PHE A 759 -34.29 -7.61 -7.16
CA PHE A 759 -34.21 -6.39 -6.38
C PHE A 759 -34.88 -5.23 -7.12
N SER A 760 -35.64 -4.41 -6.39
CA SER A 760 -36.03 -3.10 -6.90
C SER A 760 -34.78 -2.22 -7.08
N THR A 761 -34.72 -1.53 -8.22
CA THR A 761 -33.62 -0.62 -8.54
C THR A 761 -33.58 0.55 -7.57
N VAL A 762 -32.39 0.85 -7.04
CA VAL A 762 -32.20 1.97 -6.10
C VAL A 762 -32.19 3.30 -6.88
N LYS A 763 -33.30 4.04 -6.84
CA LYS A 763 -33.43 5.39 -7.40
C LYS A 763 -33.07 6.46 -6.35
N GLY A 764 -32.63 7.63 -6.81
CA GLY A 764 -32.39 8.82 -5.98
C GLY A 764 -31.12 8.80 -5.11
N VAL A 765 -30.19 7.87 -5.37
CA VAL A 765 -28.90 7.80 -4.66
C VAL A 765 -27.77 8.07 -5.64
N ASN A 766 -27.04 9.16 -5.39
CA ASN A 766 -25.84 9.52 -6.14
C ASN A 766 -24.60 9.16 -5.31
N LEU A 767 -23.60 8.61 -5.99
CA LEU A 767 -22.28 8.39 -5.41
C LEU A 767 -21.49 9.70 -5.51
N ASP A 768 -20.75 10.05 -4.46
CA ASP A 768 -19.95 11.27 -4.37
C ASP A 768 -18.52 10.95 -3.91
N ALA A 769 -17.63 11.94 -3.93
CA ALA A 769 -16.21 11.75 -3.63
C ALA A 769 -15.93 11.25 -2.20
N SER A 770 -16.87 11.39 -1.26
CA SER A 770 -16.70 10.84 0.09
C SER A 770 -16.79 9.32 0.11
N ASP A 771 -17.51 8.71 -0.85
CA ASP A 771 -17.64 7.27 -0.99
C ASP A 771 -16.33 6.61 -1.51
N ASP A 772 -15.54 7.34 -2.31
CA ASP A 772 -14.33 6.82 -2.95
C ASP A 772 -13.26 6.41 -1.92
N THR A 773 -13.23 7.08 -0.76
CA THR A 773 -12.33 6.70 0.36
C THR A 773 -12.71 5.34 0.94
N PHE A 774 -14.00 5.00 0.98
CA PHE A 774 -14.46 3.69 1.41
C PHE A 774 -14.18 2.62 0.35
N TYR A 775 -14.41 2.94 -0.93
CA TYR A 775 -14.16 2.01 -2.03
C TYR A 775 -12.69 1.64 -2.18
N SER A 776 -11.77 2.60 -2.03
CA SER A 776 -10.33 2.33 -2.07
C SER A 776 -9.87 1.43 -0.92
N LYS A 777 -10.40 1.62 0.30
CA LYS A 777 -10.12 0.74 1.46
C LYS A 777 -10.63 -0.69 1.25
N PHE A 778 -11.70 -0.85 0.50
CA PHE A 778 -12.26 -2.17 0.20
C PHE A 778 -11.45 -2.90 -0.88
N ASN A 779 -11.00 -2.18 -1.91
CA ASN A 779 -10.33 -2.72 -3.09
C ASN A 779 -8.85 -3.04 -2.83
N THR A 780 -8.56 -4.17 -2.18
CA THR A 780 -7.18 -4.60 -1.87
C THR A 780 -6.60 -5.62 -2.84
N GLY A 781 -7.34 -6.03 -3.86
CA GLY A 781 -6.88 -7.00 -4.85
C GLY A 781 -6.92 -8.44 -4.33
N SER A 782 -5.86 -9.19 -4.56
CA SER A 782 -5.68 -10.59 -4.14
C SER A 782 -5.41 -10.70 -2.64
N VAL A 783 -5.79 -11.83 -2.04
CA VAL A 783 -5.43 -12.21 -0.67
C VAL A 783 -4.40 -13.33 -0.75
N SER A 784 -3.27 -13.15 -0.06
CA SER A 784 -2.04 -13.92 -0.31
C SER A 784 -2.21 -15.43 -0.20
N ILE A 785 -2.73 -15.94 0.92
CA ILE A 785 -2.80 -17.39 1.17
C ILE A 785 -3.75 -18.08 0.17
N PRO A 786 -5.00 -17.64 -0.04
CA PRO A 786 -5.88 -18.29 -1.00
C PRO A 786 -5.42 -18.15 -2.46
N TRP A 787 -4.77 -17.04 -2.81
CA TRP A 787 -4.19 -16.85 -4.16
C TRP A 787 -3.04 -17.82 -4.41
N GLN A 788 -2.16 -18.01 -3.44
CA GLN A 788 -1.04 -18.96 -3.57
C GLN A 788 -1.53 -20.40 -3.62
N ASN A 789 -2.51 -20.77 -2.80
CA ASN A 789 -3.18 -22.08 -2.88
C ASN A 789 -3.82 -22.29 -4.26
N GLU A 790 -4.48 -21.27 -4.83
CA GLU A 790 -4.99 -21.34 -6.21
C GLU A 790 -3.89 -21.65 -7.23
N MET A 791 -2.75 -20.98 -7.18
CA MET A 791 -1.65 -21.24 -8.12
C MET A 791 -1.12 -22.68 -7.99
N ILE A 792 -1.08 -23.23 -6.77
CA ILE A 792 -0.62 -24.60 -6.52
C ILE A 792 -1.68 -25.62 -6.98
N GLU A 793 -2.92 -25.47 -6.55
CA GLU A 793 -4.03 -26.41 -6.85
C GLU A 793 -4.36 -26.48 -8.35
N THR A 794 -4.13 -25.39 -9.09
CA THR A 794 -4.35 -25.34 -10.55
C THR A 794 -3.11 -25.68 -11.36
N GLU A 795 -2.07 -26.22 -10.72
CA GLU A 795 -0.78 -26.60 -11.32
C GLU A 795 0.01 -25.45 -11.98
N CYS A 796 -0.51 -24.22 -11.95
CA CYS A 796 0.15 -23.02 -12.47
C CYS A 796 1.51 -22.79 -11.79
N PHE A 797 1.63 -23.09 -10.49
CA PHE A 797 2.89 -23.03 -9.78
C PHE A 797 3.90 -24.03 -10.37
N ALA A 798 3.52 -25.30 -10.54
CA ALA A 798 4.41 -26.32 -11.08
C ALA A 798 4.85 -26.02 -12.53
N GLU A 799 3.93 -25.54 -13.36
CA GLU A 799 4.21 -25.18 -14.76
C GLU A 799 5.15 -23.98 -14.91
N LEU A 800 5.03 -22.98 -14.02
CA LEU A 800 5.76 -21.70 -14.15
C LEU A 800 7.00 -21.63 -13.27
N ASN A 801 7.06 -22.41 -12.19
CA ASN A 801 8.18 -22.44 -11.27
C ASN A 801 9.35 -23.28 -11.81
N LEU A 802 9.89 -22.88 -12.96
CA LEU A 802 10.97 -23.60 -13.64
C LEU A 802 12.34 -23.01 -13.28
N PHE A 803 13.33 -23.87 -13.13
CA PHE A 803 14.74 -23.49 -12.96
C PHE A 803 15.56 -23.91 -14.18
N GLY A 804 16.81 -23.47 -14.28
CA GLY A 804 17.70 -23.83 -15.37
C GLY A 804 17.96 -25.35 -15.46
N PRO A 805 18.46 -25.84 -16.61
CA PRO A 805 18.61 -27.28 -16.91
C PRO A 805 19.45 -28.08 -15.89
N ASP A 806 20.35 -27.42 -15.14
CA ASP A 806 21.19 -28.06 -14.11
C ASP A 806 20.73 -27.72 -12.68
N GLY A 807 19.48 -27.27 -12.49
CA GLY A 807 19.01 -26.76 -11.20
C GLY A 807 19.57 -25.37 -10.83
N GLY A 808 20.19 -24.67 -11.79
CA GLY A 808 20.68 -23.30 -11.67
C GLY A 808 19.60 -22.23 -11.91
N PRO A 809 19.97 -20.93 -11.88
CA PRO A 809 19.02 -19.85 -12.12
C PRO A 809 18.52 -19.87 -13.58
N SER A 810 17.21 -19.67 -13.76
CA SER A 810 16.59 -19.45 -15.07
C SER A 810 16.90 -18.04 -15.61
N PRO A 811 16.74 -17.76 -16.92
CA PRO A 811 17.08 -16.46 -17.50
C PRO A 811 16.43 -15.25 -16.82
N ASP A 812 15.19 -15.40 -16.34
CA ASP A 812 14.44 -14.38 -15.59
C ASP A 812 15.00 -14.08 -14.19
N LEU A 813 15.90 -14.91 -13.67
CA LEU A 813 16.58 -14.74 -12.39
C LEU A 813 18.01 -14.16 -12.52
N ILE A 814 18.50 -13.94 -13.74
CA ILE A 814 19.85 -13.44 -14.04
C ILE A 814 19.78 -11.92 -14.29
N GLU A 815 20.46 -11.12 -13.45
CA GLU A 815 20.33 -9.64 -13.43
C GLU A 815 20.87 -8.93 -14.69
N ASP A 816 21.59 -9.62 -15.59
CA ASP A 816 22.32 -9.04 -16.73
C ASP A 816 21.92 -9.57 -18.13
N GLN A 817 20.86 -10.39 -18.25
CA GLN A 817 20.36 -10.83 -19.56
C GLN A 817 19.15 -10.00 -20.03
N PRO A 818 19.06 -9.63 -21.33
CA PRO A 818 17.86 -9.01 -21.88
C PRO A 818 16.67 -9.98 -21.78
N PRO A 819 15.45 -9.48 -21.52
CA PRO A 819 14.28 -10.35 -21.36
C PRO A 819 14.06 -11.19 -22.63
N SER A 820 13.94 -12.50 -22.45
CA SER A 820 13.56 -13.43 -23.50
C SER A 820 12.19 -13.04 -24.08
N PRO A 821 11.96 -13.17 -25.40
CA PRO A 821 10.64 -12.91 -25.96
C PRO A 821 9.60 -13.79 -25.26
N PRO A 822 8.41 -13.26 -24.91
CA PRO A 822 7.43 -14.00 -24.15
C PRO A 822 7.04 -15.26 -24.93
N HIS A 823 7.24 -16.42 -24.31
CA HIS A 823 6.65 -17.66 -24.81
C HIS A 823 5.14 -17.44 -24.90
N ARG A 824 4.53 -17.80 -26.06
CA ARG A 824 3.08 -17.78 -26.25
C ARG A 824 2.44 -18.76 -25.26
N GLY A 825 2.08 -18.28 -24.08
CA GLY A 825 1.68 -19.08 -22.92
C GLY A 825 0.92 -18.27 -21.87
N PHE A 826 0.80 -18.79 -20.65
CA PHE A 826 0.01 -18.24 -19.52
C PHE A 826 0.03 -16.71 -19.34
N PHE A 827 1.19 -16.04 -19.54
CA PHE A 827 1.30 -14.57 -19.52
C PHE A 827 0.41 -13.88 -20.56
N ASP A 828 0.24 -14.41 -21.78
CA ASP A 828 -0.71 -13.89 -22.77
C ASP A 828 -2.18 -14.04 -22.33
N ARG A 829 -2.50 -15.01 -21.46
CA ARG A 829 -3.85 -15.19 -20.88
C ARG A 829 -4.12 -14.18 -19.76
N MET A 830 -3.11 -13.86 -18.95
CA MET A 830 -3.19 -12.83 -17.90
C MET A 830 -3.27 -11.41 -18.47
N PHE A 831 -2.55 -11.12 -19.57
CA PHE A 831 -2.29 -9.74 -20.01
C PHE A 831 -2.93 -9.34 -21.37
N LYS A 832 -3.87 -10.13 -21.93
CA LYS A 832 -4.51 -9.76 -23.21
C LYS A 832 -5.44 -8.55 -23.11
N ARG A 833 -4.99 -7.46 -23.77
CA ARG A 833 -5.67 -6.22 -24.23
C ARG A 833 -5.76 -5.03 -23.26
N GLN A 834 -4.65 -4.27 -23.20
CA GLN A 834 -4.69 -2.81 -23.37
C GLN A 834 -3.87 -2.41 -24.60
N ARG A 835 -4.39 -2.70 -25.81
CA ARG A 835 -3.97 -1.92 -26.99
C ARG A 835 -4.88 -0.70 -27.03
N CYS A 836 -4.32 0.44 -26.65
CA CYS A 836 -4.92 1.75 -26.86
C CYS A 836 -5.33 1.86 -28.34
N ARG A 837 -6.62 2.09 -28.61
CA ARG A 837 -7.11 2.43 -29.95
C ARG A 837 -6.55 3.82 -30.29
N THR A 838 -5.39 3.88 -30.93
CA THR A 838 -5.02 5.07 -31.69
C THR A 838 -5.96 5.15 -32.89
N ARG A 839 -6.87 6.14 -32.85
CA ARG A 839 -7.64 6.56 -34.03
C ARG A 839 -6.64 6.96 -35.11
N ARG A 840 -6.57 6.19 -36.20
CA ARG A 840 -5.96 6.65 -37.45
C ARG A 840 -6.90 7.68 -38.08
N LEU A 841 -6.41 8.89 -38.31
CA LEU A 841 -6.92 9.79 -39.34
C LEU A 841 -6.35 9.31 -40.70
N PRO A 842 -7.11 9.36 -41.80
CA PRO A 842 -6.64 8.86 -43.09
C PRO A 842 -6.02 9.97 -43.95
N GLY A 843 -4.93 9.62 -44.64
CA GLY A 843 -4.53 10.18 -45.93
C GLY A 843 -3.37 11.17 -45.94
N VAL A 844 -2.27 10.78 -46.60
CA VAL A 844 -1.71 11.40 -47.84
C VAL A 844 -0.17 11.24 -47.90
N ILE A 845 0.24 10.28 -48.75
CA ILE A 845 1.25 10.35 -49.84
C ILE A 845 2.78 10.55 -49.58
N HIS A 846 3.51 9.61 -50.20
CA HIS A 846 4.86 9.53 -50.80
C HIS A 846 6.18 9.37 -50.02
N GLU A 847 6.91 8.39 -50.57
CA GLU A 847 8.31 7.97 -50.42
C GLU A 847 9.34 9.10 -50.58
N MET A 848 10.48 8.95 -49.89
CA MET A 848 11.81 8.96 -50.53
C MET A 848 12.92 8.57 -49.53
N SER A 849 13.81 7.70 -49.98
CA SER A 849 15.08 7.30 -49.35
C SER A 849 16.19 8.31 -49.63
N ILE A 850 17.18 8.44 -48.72
CA ILE A 850 18.65 8.28 -48.94
C ILE A 850 19.47 8.92 -47.81
N ASP A 851 20.30 8.06 -47.22
CA ASP A 851 21.65 8.17 -46.63
C ASP A 851 22.34 9.48 -46.17
N SER A 852 22.92 9.34 -44.97
CA SER A 852 24.34 9.54 -44.60
C SER A 852 24.79 10.74 -43.74
N THR A 853 25.61 10.35 -42.74
CA THR A 853 26.69 11.07 -42.02
C THR A 853 26.38 11.91 -40.77
N GLY A 854 26.83 11.37 -39.62
CA GLY A 854 27.86 12.02 -38.80
C GLY A 854 27.44 12.90 -37.61
N MET A 855 27.31 12.30 -36.41
CA MET A 855 28.09 12.62 -35.20
C MET A 855 27.47 11.95 -33.97
N SER A 856 28.30 11.16 -33.29
CA SER A 856 28.05 10.43 -32.05
C SER A 856 27.87 11.36 -30.84
N GLY A 857 26.96 10.99 -29.94
CA GLY A 857 27.12 11.31 -28.52
C GLY A 857 25.82 11.61 -27.77
N TRP A 858 25.44 10.68 -26.90
CA TRP A 858 24.58 10.89 -25.73
C TRP A 858 23.08 11.09 -25.95
N THR A 859 22.33 10.02 -26.26
CA THR A 859 20.91 9.87 -25.88
C THR A 859 20.43 8.42 -26.06
N SER A 860 20.90 7.50 -25.22
CA SER A 860 20.30 6.16 -25.13
C SER A 860 20.64 5.53 -23.78
N GLY A 861 19.77 5.76 -22.80
CA GLY A 861 19.96 5.21 -21.46
C GLY A 861 18.94 5.70 -20.45
N ALA A 862 17.64 5.65 -20.77
CA ALA A 862 16.54 5.73 -19.79
C ALA A 862 15.18 5.63 -20.52
N LEU A 863 14.83 4.47 -21.07
CA LEU A 863 13.45 4.21 -21.55
C LEU A 863 13.13 2.71 -21.75
N TRP A 864 13.83 1.81 -21.06
CA TRP A 864 13.68 0.35 -21.24
C TRP A 864 13.17 -0.41 -20.01
N TRP A 865 12.57 0.29 -19.05
CA TRP A 865 11.94 -0.32 -17.86
C TRP A 865 10.60 0.36 -17.61
N CYS A 866 9.57 -0.08 -18.33
CA CYS A 866 8.13 0.12 -18.10
C CYS A 866 7.41 0.09 -19.45
N THR A 867 7.36 -1.07 -20.10
CA THR A 867 6.28 -1.49 -21.01
C THR A 867 6.68 -2.78 -21.72
N LYS A 868 6.44 -3.92 -21.05
CA LYS A 868 5.55 -4.95 -21.58
C LYS A 868 5.23 -5.97 -20.51
#